data_AF-A0A6J4YGF2-F1
#
_entry.id   AF-A0A6J4YGF2-F1
#
_cell.length_a   1.000
_cell.length_b   1.000
_cell.length_c   1.000
_cell.angle_alpha   90.00
_cell.angle_beta   90.00
_cell.angle_gamma   90.00
#
_symmetry.space_group_name_H-M   'P 1'
#
loop_
_entity.id
_entity.type
_entity.pdbx_description
1 polymer ?
#
loop_
_entity_poly.entity_id
_entity_poly.type
_entity_poly.pdbx_seq_one_letter_code
_entity_poly.pdbx_strand_id
1 'polypeptide(L)'
;MSNMKKIAFGFVGGRFILITALLGIIIGTGIPVDAAEKLELYTLDNPALIDKAGTLLDAVEPVLKAQERALQHDARRIEALEKRLARIAPLEALPVLPDTPTPEELEKRIEEIENLHQALKRNIPILEEKMALLNQQRNRVSESRQALQGWLNGIGVLKSTVLEIQWRLEDGTLTSGQVPGNLADLGATRNRQIRYEQGLESLQGRSDAIQNELEILKAEQEKLDQAITATEVTAKELAERIQQTQKAIAFEKQLGRQSIEQLASLYRNLIEEHEGDIGTYYLIINRFNQLWQQAQQLAADLETRKPPPVKEMSLEALTYYPVKAQAYAKALEARVAFHAQEIGVLDEVKALYEKAIQQRNDIEVKNGELADQFTRLRAIAKLLDEHRSEAEIPAGLLPPNFTPEVLEQNAQEVVSLTSEALATAEKVKSSRPAIETRLQTARTAHKEFIVKQETVRTALVYAENREKQRDLFQDLKGEELIEKFNASSQSLAQARKNLSEMRDQVELAADKVAGAELKLQSTKGPLFATTQQEMMPLLGEIRARIYGLADIKLPEKQQVPGVGSAAAAPLQILQKWGDEPDLPLGGLVTEMQTYLDLLSSRLQFIEENRQQEQTLLKVWHAEKVGLDELIDTLNDALLSARQIREGAIEIQKRVGRRQIRPDQVPPNLDQLMDRTILERLREELATRRQRKGRVEERLVLLEKRVQAQNQFPKHFNELFGVLDSKIRVLQDQNKYLASFAVAYADWSETEKKNLTQEAIRRLTESQTQLEYLLSFFASERGKALTEIQLEYFAEVIKLEKKLKNLSQQQQAFDRLLSLSEKESPLMEEILPLLHEKLAALELEIRRSEAHISMQLDPQKAAEIQQQWKKETGKTLSIPTPFDEKNKKDALDAAIESLFEIEVKRAAMRKWIALFENRHSRFGLQSEMGIYQGEIGDIKAQHKTLERQLNAYTGFPAQEIRQIQTLEGDLSDHEMKQLRLGEIGITRADHFQVQQKAAIMAVGKFFAILLIAFFLIRTIEIFLWRRLEKKAGQSIPHLVRGMVAFIIYTVAFFMIVAFVFGKTITGLLATSGVLAMVIGLAIQMNISNIFSGLAINLERPFKIGDMVKIDGHVGKVENMNWRTTRIRSVWNWSVTIPNHQAAETIILNYSGQHAWQGGSVYLEPGQDPAEIEKLLTEILERFDAIKEPWVMYAGFNDWAADYWVYYLVPYTERNSVKNQVHNAIWQEFSQRGIKPMLKKFHNVS
;
A
#
# COMPACT_ATOMS: atom_id res chain seq x y z
N MET A 1 57.08 50.66 -21.11
CA MET A 1 57.66 49.33 -20.85
C MET A 1 56.61 48.27 -21.20
N SER A 2 56.97 47.39 -22.14
CA SER A 2 56.44 46.04 -22.45
C SER A 2 54.95 45.80 -22.79
N ASN A 3 54.67 45.80 -24.10
CA ASN A 3 54.08 44.73 -24.93
C ASN A 3 52.95 43.79 -24.44
N MET A 4 51.86 43.82 -25.21
CA MET A 4 51.02 42.73 -25.79
C MET A 4 50.75 41.43 -25.00
N LYS A 5 49.45 41.08 -24.85
CA LYS A 5 48.75 39.96 -25.54
C LYS A 5 47.34 39.65 -24.99
N LYS A 6 46.44 39.30 -25.91
CA LYS A 6 45.29 38.35 -25.85
C LYS A 6 44.01 38.70 -25.03
N ILE A 7 42.93 38.83 -25.80
CA ILE A 7 41.66 38.06 -25.80
C ILE A 7 40.90 37.80 -24.47
N ALA A 8 39.60 38.14 -24.54
CA ALA A 8 38.39 37.54 -23.92
C ALA A 8 37.84 38.07 -22.58
N PHE A 9 36.57 38.53 -22.69
CA PHE A 9 35.44 38.42 -21.74
C PHE A 9 35.45 37.06 -21.01
N GLY A 10 35.13 36.89 -19.73
CA GLY A 10 34.18 37.58 -18.85
C GLY A 10 32.97 36.66 -18.62
N PHE A 11 32.50 36.42 -17.37
CA PHE A 11 31.07 36.21 -17.06
C PHE A 11 30.73 36.12 -15.55
N VAL A 12 29.47 36.53 -15.29
CA VAL A 12 28.53 36.30 -14.18
C VAL A 12 28.59 37.17 -12.91
N GLY A 13 27.55 37.97 -12.73
CA GLY A 13 27.06 38.55 -11.46
C GLY A 13 25.56 38.84 -11.61
N GLY A 14 24.70 38.94 -10.60
CA GLY A 14 24.76 38.82 -9.13
C GLY A 14 23.32 38.49 -8.64
N ARG A 15 23.12 37.73 -7.56
CA ARG A 15 23.03 38.09 -6.12
C ARG A 15 21.69 38.67 -5.61
N PHE A 16 21.10 37.88 -4.70
CA PHE A 16 20.54 38.19 -3.35
C PHE A 16 19.19 38.94 -3.17
N ILE A 17 18.23 38.20 -2.55
CA ILE A 17 17.41 38.47 -1.33
C ILE A 17 16.43 39.69 -1.20
N LEU A 18 15.20 39.37 -0.71
CA LEU A 18 14.31 40.06 0.29
C LEU A 18 13.13 40.97 -0.14
N ILE A 19 11.92 40.52 0.25
CA ILE A 19 10.81 41.18 0.99
C ILE A 19 10.62 42.71 0.85
N THR A 20 9.45 43.16 0.33
CA THR A 20 8.40 43.99 0.99
C THR A 20 7.51 44.74 -0.02
N ALA A 21 6.19 44.75 0.28
CA ALA A 21 5.21 45.83 0.07
C ALA A 21 4.53 46.08 -1.30
N LEU A 22 3.19 46.00 -1.24
CA LEU A 22 2.16 46.85 -1.88
C LEU A 22 2.04 46.80 -3.42
N LEU A 23 1.01 46.16 -4.00
CA LEU A 23 -0.38 46.64 -4.04
C LEU A 23 -0.51 48.10 -4.50
N GLY A 24 -0.43 48.29 -5.82
CA GLY A 24 -1.22 49.26 -6.61
C GLY A 24 -1.58 48.55 -7.92
N ILE A 25 -2.78 48.02 -8.15
CA ILE A 25 -4.03 48.75 -8.43
C ILE A 25 -3.77 49.97 -9.34
N ILE A 26 -4.17 49.82 -10.61
CA ILE A 26 -4.72 50.86 -11.53
C ILE A 26 -3.69 51.94 -11.91
N ILE A 27 -3.16 51.99 -13.14
CA ILE A 27 -3.84 52.49 -14.35
C ILE A 27 -3.51 51.59 -15.55
N GLY A 28 -4.07 50.39 -15.58
CA GLY A 28 -4.54 49.81 -16.83
C GLY A 28 -5.92 50.39 -17.09
N THR A 29 -5.98 51.67 -17.45
CA THR A 29 -7.21 52.21 -18.05
C THR A 29 -7.33 51.60 -19.43
N GLY A 30 -7.91 50.41 -19.48
CA GLY A 30 -8.95 50.18 -20.46
C GLY A 30 -10.01 51.25 -20.22
N ILE A 31 -10.04 52.25 -21.07
CA ILE A 31 -11.28 52.92 -21.41
C ILE A 31 -11.83 52.14 -22.61
N PRO A 32 -12.90 51.36 -22.44
CA PRO A 32 -13.83 51.11 -23.52
C PRO A 32 -14.96 52.15 -23.39
N VAL A 33 -14.82 53.28 -24.07
CA VAL A 33 -15.89 54.22 -24.38
C VAL A 33 -15.41 54.91 -25.66
N ASP A 34 -15.82 54.44 -26.84
CA ASP A 34 -16.90 55.12 -27.59
C ASP A 34 -17.67 56.15 -26.77
N ALA A 35 -17.00 57.25 -26.51
CA ALA A 35 -17.58 58.57 -26.68
C ALA A 35 -16.73 59.11 -27.83
N ALA A 36 -17.25 59.29 -29.03
CA ALA A 36 -18.11 60.44 -29.28
C ALA A 36 -17.92 61.56 -28.23
N GLU A 37 -16.68 61.94 -27.94
CA GLU A 37 -16.40 63.34 -27.73
C GLU A 37 -16.78 64.01 -29.06
N LYS A 38 -18.04 64.46 -29.13
CA LYS A 38 -18.36 65.68 -29.87
C LYS A 38 -17.59 66.82 -29.18
N LEU A 39 -16.26 66.78 -29.24
CA LEU A 39 -15.50 68.00 -29.14
C LEU A 39 -15.69 68.62 -30.52
N GLU A 40 -16.56 69.60 -30.56
CA GLU A 40 -16.75 70.44 -31.71
C GLU A 40 -15.38 71.00 -32.11
N LEU A 41 -14.81 70.51 -33.22
CA LEU A 41 -13.46 70.90 -33.70
C LEU A 41 -13.30 72.42 -33.81
N TYR A 42 -14.43 73.14 -33.98
CA TYR A 42 -14.50 74.60 -34.00
C TYR A 42 -14.22 75.28 -32.64
N THR A 43 -14.27 74.55 -31.52
CA THR A 43 -14.03 75.09 -30.16
C THR A 43 -12.55 75.07 -29.73
N LEU A 44 -11.69 74.36 -30.47
CA LEU A 44 -10.26 74.30 -30.20
C LEU A 44 -9.59 75.62 -30.63
N ASP A 45 -8.62 76.11 -29.85
CA ASP A 45 -7.78 77.23 -30.26
C ASP A 45 -6.78 76.80 -31.35
N ASN A 46 -6.27 77.78 -32.10
CA ASN A 46 -5.40 77.52 -33.25
C ASN A 46 -4.14 76.68 -32.91
N PRO A 47 -3.43 76.92 -31.80
CA PRO A 47 -2.31 76.08 -31.38
C PRO A 47 -2.71 74.64 -31.03
N ALA A 48 -3.79 74.43 -30.27
CA ALA A 48 -4.23 73.08 -29.89
C ALA A 48 -4.75 72.29 -31.10
N LEU A 49 -5.38 72.96 -32.08
CA LEU A 49 -5.82 72.34 -33.33
C LEU A 49 -4.63 71.85 -34.16
N ILE A 50 -3.57 72.66 -34.29
CA ILE A 50 -2.34 72.31 -35.00
C ILE A 50 -1.58 71.20 -34.26
N ASP A 51 -1.47 71.29 -32.93
CA ASP A 51 -0.79 70.28 -32.11
C ASP A 51 -1.49 68.93 -32.21
N LYS A 52 -2.84 68.91 -32.12
CA LYS A 52 -3.67 67.70 -32.27
C LYS A 52 -3.54 67.08 -33.67
N ALA A 53 -3.49 67.91 -34.72
CA ALA A 53 -3.28 67.42 -36.09
C ALA A 53 -1.85 66.87 -36.28
N GLY A 54 -0.85 67.51 -35.69
CA GLY A 54 0.55 67.06 -35.71
C GLY A 54 0.76 65.73 -34.97
N THR A 55 0.18 65.59 -33.76
CA THR A 55 0.26 64.34 -33.00
C THR A 55 -0.41 63.19 -33.74
N LEU A 56 -1.57 63.41 -34.35
CA LEU A 56 -2.27 62.38 -35.13
C LEU A 56 -1.51 62.00 -36.42
N LEU A 57 -0.83 62.96 -37.06
CA LEU A 57 -0.07 62.72 -38.29
C LEU A 57 1.22 61.91 -38.04
N ASP A 58 1.90 62.13 -36.91
CA ASP A 58 3.21 61.53 -36.62
C ASP A 58 3.17 60.40 -35.56
N ALA A 59 2.00 60.05 -35.02
CA ALA A 59 1.83 59.06 -33.93
C ALA A 59 2.45 57.67 -34.19
N VAL A 60 2.54 57.23 -35.44
CA VAL A 60 2.92 55.85 -35.79
C VAL A 60 4.36 55.71 -36.27
N GLU A 61 4.95 56.78 -36.81
CA GLU A 61 6.29 56.77 -37.40
C GLU A 61 7.41 56.36 -36.40
N PRO A 62 7.40 56.81 -35.13
CA PRO A 62 8.39 56.39 -34.12
C PRO A 62 8.28 54.91 -33.77
N VAL A 63 7.05 54.39 -33.68
CA VAL A 63 6.76 52.99 -33.35
C VAL A 63 7.26 52.08 -34.46
N LEU A 64 6.96 52.40 -35.72
CA LEU A 64 7.43 51.61 -36.87
C LEU A 64 8.95 51.58 -36.97
N LYS A 65 9.63 52.73 -36.81
CA LYS A 65 11.10 52.78 -36.85
C LYS A 65 11.75 52.00 -35.70
N ALA A 66 11.14 52.02 -34.51
CA ALA A 66 11.63 51.23 -33.38
C ALA A 66 11.49 49.72 -33.63
N GLN A 67 10.33 49.29 -34.15
CA GLN A 67 10.07 47.88 -34.43
C GLN A 67 10.91 47.36 -35.60
N GLU A 68 11.14 48.16 -36.64
CA GLU A 68 11.96 47.76 -37.78
C GLU A 68 13.43 47.54 -37.40
N ARG A 69 14.00 48.38 -36.53
CA ARG A 69 15.34 48.15 -35.96
C ARG A 69 15.41 46.87 -35.12
N ALA A 70 14.37 46.60 -34.35
CA ALA A 70 14.29 45.41 -33.53
C ALA A 70 14.17 44.14 -34.39
N LEU A 71 13.38 44.15 -35.46
CA LEU A 71 13.27 43.05 -36.42
C LEU A 71 14.60 42.76 -37.12
N GLN A 72 15.36 43.79 -37.50
CA GLN A 72 16.70 43.61 -38.07
C GLN A 72 17.70 42.99 -37.08
N HIS A 73 17.59 43.34 -35.80
CA HIS A 73 18.41 42.74 -34.74
C HIS A 73 18.05 41.27 -34.53
N ASP A 74 16.75 40.95 -34.46
CA ASP A 74 16.26 39.58 -34.29
C ASP A 74 16.68 38.68 -35.46
N ALA A 75 16.63 39.20 -36.70
CA ALA A 75 17.07 38.47 -37.90
C ALA A 75 18.55 38.04 -37.85
N ARG A 76 19.46 38.91 -37.35
CA ARG A 76 20.88 38.58 -37.19
C ARG A 76 21.12 37.49 -36.14
N ARG A 77 20.31 37.47 -35.08
CA ARG A 77 20.38 36.43 -34.05
C ARG A 77 19.91 35.09 -34.59
N ILE A 78 18.83 35.09 -35.37
CA ILE A 78 18.33 33.88 -36.04
C ILE A 78 19.39 33.30 -36.98
N GLU A 79 20.05 34.12 -37.81
CA GLU A 79 21.13 33.68 -38.70
C GLU A 79 22.33 33.07 -37.92
N ALA A 80 22.64 33.60 -36.74
CA ALA A 80 23.69 33.07 -35.88
C ALA A 80 23.32 31.70 -35.27
N LEU A 81 22.04 31.47 -34.95
CA LEU A 81 21.54 30.18 -34.47
C LEU A 81 21.52 29.14 -35.59
N GLU A 82 21.16 29.51 -36.81
CA GLU A 82 21.21 28.61 -37.98
C GLU A 82 22.62 28.10 -38.27
N LYS A 83 23.63 28.97 -38.16
CA LYS A 83 25.04 28.58 -38.30
C LYS A 83 25.53 27.66 -37.17
N ARG A 84 24.89 27.70 -36.00
CA ARG A 84 25.18 26.76 -34.90
C ARG A 84 24.51 25.41 -35.13
N LEU A 85 23.26 25.41 -35.58
CA LEU A 85 22.49 24.20 -35.91
C LEU A 85 23.20 23.39 -37.01
N ALA A 86 23.72 24.06 -38.05
CA ALA A 86 24.40 23.42 -39.18
C ALA A 86 25.78 22.80 -38.87
N ARG A 87 26.36 23.03 -37.67
CA ARG A 87 27.67 22.48 -37.27
C ARG A 87 27.57 21.13 -36.56
N ILE A 88 26.36 20.63 -36.34
CA ILE A 88 26.10 19.40 -35.59
C ILE A 88 25.89 18.27 -36.60
N ALA A 89 26.72 17.22 -36.53
CA ALA A 89 26.78 16.13 -37.50
C ALA A 89 25.45 15.33 -37.57
N PRO A 90 25.10 14.74 -38.74
CA PRO A 90 23.92 13.88 -38.87
C PRO A 90 24.10 12.58 -38.06
N LEU A 91 22.99 12.00 -37.58
CA LEU A 91 22.98 10.69 -36.91
C LEU A 91 23.53 9.62 -37.86
N GLU A 92 24.73 9.11 -37.61
CA GLU A 92 25.19 7.86 -38.21
C GLU A 92 24.49 6.67 -37.55
N ALA A 93 24.05 5.70 -38.36
CA ALA A 93 23.42 4.47 -37.87
C ALA A 93 24.45 3.61 -37.13
N LEU A 94 24.14 3.24 -35.89
CA LEU A 94 25.01 2.42 -35.06
C LEU A 94 25.14 0.97 -35.63
N PRO A 95 26.33 0.34 -35.58
CA PRO A 95 26.56 -1.02 -36.11
C PRO A 95 25.76 -2.10 -35.34
N VAL A 96 25.33 -3.19 -36.00
CA VAL A 96 24.47 -4.24 -35.42
C VAL A 96 25.24 -5.12 -34.41
N LEU A 97 24.62 -5.44 -33.26
CA LEU A 97 25.19 -6.32 -32.22
C LEU A 97 25.17 -7.80 -32.68
N PRO A 98 26.14 -8.62 -32.24
CA PRO A 98 26.13 -10.08 -32.45
C PRO A 98 25.02 -10.78 -31.65
N ASP A 99 24.60 -11.97 -32.08
CA ASP A 99 23.44 -12.71 -31.51
C ASP A 99 23.58 -13.10 -30.02
N THR A 100 24.80 -13.15 -29.49
CA THR A 100 25.10 -13.40 -28.07
C THR A 100 26.14 -12.40 -27.54
N PRO A 101 25.73 -11.18 -27.17
CA PRO A 101 26.67 -10.14 -26.75
C PRO A 101 27.15 -10.38 -25.32
N THR A 102 28.43 -10.15 -25.09
CA THR A 102 29.05 -10.19 -23.75
C THR A 102 28.64 -8.97 -22.92
N PRO A 103 28.68 -9.02 -21.57
CA PRO A 103 28.40 -7.85 -20.72
C PRO A 103 29.25 -6.63 -21.09
N GLU A 104 30.52 -6.83 -21.45
CA GLU A 104 31.44 -5.76 -21.87
C GLU A 104 31.02 -5.11 -23.22
N GLU A 105 30.50 -5.89 -24.16
CA GLU A 105 29.98 -5.38 -25.44
C GLU A 105 28.67 -4.61 -25.27
N LEU A 106 27.81 -5.04 -24.33
CA LEU A 106 26.59 -4.33 -23.96
C LEU A 106 26.90 -2.99 -23.24
N GLU A 107 27.87 -2.97 -22.32
CA GLU A 107 28.31 -1.75 -21.64
C GLU A 107 28.86 -0.71 -22.63
N LYS A 108 29.71 -1.15 -23.56
CA LYS A 108 30.22 -0.29 -24.63
C LYS A 108 29.10 0.28 -25.50
N ARG A 109 28.05 -0.51 -25.74
CA ARG A 109 26.90 -0.08 -26.54
C ARG A 109 26.04 0.96 -25.83
N ILE A 110 25.89 0.85 -24.51
CA ILE A 110 25.22 1.87 -23.69
C ILE A 110 25.99 3.18 -23.78
N GLU A 111 27.31 3.15 -23.67
CA GLU A 111 28.15 4.35 -23.78
C GLU A 111 27.98 5.05 -25.15
N GLU A 112 27.90 4.29 -26.25
CA GLU A 112 27.64 4.82 -27.59
C GLU A 112 26.25 5.49 -27.69
N ILE A 113 25.21 4.88 -27.11
CA ILE A 113 23.84 5.41 -27.12
C ILE A 113 23.68 6.61 -26.19
N GLU A 114 24.31 6.61 -25.02
CA GLU A 114 24.31 7.75 -24.10
C GLU A 114 25.01 8.97 -24.72
N ASN A 115 26.12 8.76 -25.42
CA ASN A 115 26.79 9.82 -26.16
C ASN A 115 25.91 10.40 -27.28
N LEU A 116 25.19 9.55 -28.01
CA LEU A 116 24.20 9.97 -29.01
C LEU A 116 23.05 10.75 -28.37
N HIS A 117 22.49 10.25 -27.26
CA HIS A 117 21.43 10.90 -26.50
C HIS A 117 21.83 12.31 -26.02
N GLN A 118 23.05 12.45 -25.50
CA GLN A 118 23.60 13.74 -25.08
C GLN A 118 23.82 14.69 -26.27
N ALA A 119 24.23 14.17 -27.43
CA ALA A 119 24.35 14.96 -28.65
C ALA A 119 22.97 15.49 -29.12
N LEU A 120 21.93 14.66 -29.08
CA LEU A 120 20.56 15.05 -29.43
C LEU A 120 19.99 16.11 -28.47
N LYS A 121 20.19 15.94 -27.15
CA LYS A 121 19.74 16.91 -26.13
C LYS A 121 20.34 18.30 -26.30
N ARG A 122 21.56 18.42 -26.85
CA ARG A 122 22.21 19.72 -27.12
C ARG A 122 21.50 20.54 -28.20
N ASN A 123 20.65 19.92 -29.03
CA ASN A 123 19.93 20.60 -30.11
C ASN A 123 18.66 21.31 -29.62
N ILE A 124 18.00 20.81 -28.56
CA ILE A 124 16.77 21.37 -27.99
C ILE A 124 16.90 22.87 -27.66
N PRO A 125 17.86 23.32 -26.83
CA PRO A 125 17.92 24.73 -26.43
C PRO A 125 18.18 25.68 -27.60
N ILE A 126 18.82 25.20 -28.67
CA ILE A 126 19.10 26.01 -29.87
C ILE A 126 17.81 26.19 -30.70
N LEU A 127 17.00 25.12 -30.84
CA LEU A 127 15.69 25.18 -31.49
C LEU A 127 14.70 26.05 -30.70
N GLU A 128 14.66 25.91 -29.37
CA GLU A 128 13.82 26.72 -28.50
C GLU A 128 14.18 28.21 -28.56
N GLU A 129 15.48 28.55 -28.56
CA GLU A 129 15.93 29.94 -28.74
C GLU A 129 15.51 30.50 -30.11
N LYS A 130 15.60 29.69 -31.19
CA LYS A 130 15.17 30.10 -32.52
C LYS A 130 13.65 30.33 -32.58
N MET A 131 12.86 29.43 -32.00
CA MET A 131 11.39 29.56 -31.91
C MET A 131 10.97 30.77 -31.06
N ALA A 132 11.67 31.05 -29.96
CA ALA A 132 11.40 32.21 -29.12
C ALA A 132 11.64 33.53 -29.89
N LEU A 133 12.74 33.61 -30.65
CA LEU A 133 13.05 34.77 -31.49
C LEU A 133 12.05 34.96 -32.63
N LEU A 134 11.60 33.87 -33.27
CA LEU A 134 10.56 33.94 -34.31
C LEU A 134 9.19 34.38 -33.75
N ASN A 135 8.80 33.88 -32.56
CA ASN A 135 7.61 34.36 -31.87
C ASN A 135 7.73 35.84 -31.46
N GLN A 136 8.92 36.27 -31.05
CA GLN A 136 9.19 37.69 -30.79
C GLN A 136 9.04 38.53 -32.06
N GLN A 137 9.58 38.08 -33.20
CA GLN A 137 9.37 38.76 -34.49
C GLN A 137 7.90 38.82 -34.87
N ARG A 138 7.15 37.72 -34.69
CA ARG A 138 5.70 37.68 -34.94
C ARG A 138 4.95 38.71 -34.10
N ASN A 139 5.27 38.83 -32.82
CA ASN A 139 4.64 39.83 -31.94
C ASN A 139 4.96 41.26 -32.40
N ARG A 140 6.21 41.54 -32.76
CA ARG A 140 6.62 42.86 -33.30
C ARG A 140 5.92 43.20 -34.62
N VAL A 141 5.74 42.21 -35.49
CA VAL A 141 4.97 42.34 -36.75
C VAL A 141 3.51 42.63 -36.43
N SER A 142 2.92 41.94 -35.43
CA SER A 142 1.55 42.17 -34.98
C SER A 142 1.35 43.57 -34.38
N GLU A 143 2.26 44.03 -33.51
CA GLU A 143 2.27 45.38 -32.94
C GLU A 143 2.39 46.45 -34.03
N SER A 144 3.27 46.24 -35.02
CA SER A 144 3.42 47.14 -36.17
C SER A 144 2.14 47.20 -37.01
N ARG A 145 1.46 46.04 -37.18
CA ARG A 145 0.17 45.97 -37.87
C ARG A 145 -0.94 46.68 -37.09
N GLN A 146 -1.00 46.49 -35.78
CA GLN A 146 -1.98 47.14 -34.91
C GLN A 146 -1.78 48.66 -34.90
N ALA A 147 -0.53 49.14 -34.86
CA ALA A 147 -0.22 50.57 -34.94
C ALA A 147 -0.68 51.18 -36.28
N LEU A 148 -0.36 50.54 -37.40
CA LEU A 148 -0.82 50.97 -38.74
C LEU A 148 -2.36 50.94 -38.85
N GLN A 149 -2.99 49.89 -38.35
CA GLN A 149 -4.45 49.72 -38.40
C GLN A 149 -5.18 50.72 -37.50
N GLY A 150 -4.61 51.04 -36.32
CA GLY A 150 -5.08 52.11 -35.45
C GLY A 150 -5.03 53.48 -36.10
N TRP A 151 -3.96 53.78 -36.84
CA TRP A 151 -3.84 55.03 -37.60
C TRP A 151 -4.79 55.09 -38.79
N LEU A 152 -4.97 53.99 -39.54
CA LEU A 152 -5.94 53.90 -40.63
C LEU A 152 -7.38 54.07 -40.13
N ASN A 153 -7.72 53.53 -38.96
CA ASN A 153 -9.01 53.73 -38.30
C ASN A 153 -9.18 55.19 -37.81
N GLY A 154 -8.09 55.84 -37.36
CA GLY A 154 -8.07 57.24 -36.90
C GLY A 154 -8.00 58.29 -38.02
N ILE A 155 -7.77 57.88 -39.28
CA ILE A 155 -7.57 58.82 -40.40
C ILE A 155 -8.79 59.72 -40.66
N GLY A 156 -10.00 59.27 -40.30
CA GLY A 156 -11.22 60.06 -40.38
C GLY A 156 -11.14 61.32 -39.52
N VAL A 157 -10.59 61.19 -38.30
CA VAL A 157 -10.40 62.30 -37.36
C VAL A 157 -9.31 63.24 -37.83
N LEU A 158 -8.21 62.72 -38.40
CA LEU A 158 -7.15 63.52 -39.00
C LEU A 158 -7.69 64.33 -40.21
N LYS A 159 -8.47 63.71 -41.09
CA LYS A 159 -9.10 64.37 -42.25
C LYS A 159 -10.05 65.49 -41.81
N SER A 160 -10.89 65.26 -40.79
CA SER A 160 -11.77 66.31 -40.26
C SER A 160 -11.00 67.46 -39.60
N THR A 161 -9.87 67.17 -38.93
CA THR A 161 -9.04 68.19 -38.27
C THR A 161 -8.27 69.05 -39.30
N VAL A 162 -7.76 68.44 -40.38
CA VAL A 162 -7.10 69.14 -41.49
C VAL A 162 -8.11 70.01 -42.29
N LEU A 163 -9.34 69.54 -42.46
CA LEU A 163 -10.41 70.30 -43.11
C LEU A 163 -10.78 71.56 -42.32
N GLU A 164 -10.87 71.46 -40.99
CA GLU A 164 -11.08 72.60 -40.08
C GLU A 164 -9.92 73.61 -40.16
N ILE A 165 -8.67 73.13 -40.23
CA ILE A 165 -7.48 73.99 -40.44
C ILE A 165 -7.57 74.74 -41.79
N GLN A 166 -8.04 74.08 -42.85
CA GLN A 166 -8.26 74.72 -44.15
C GLN A 166 -9.35 75.79 -44.10
N TRP A 167 -10.48 75.53 -43.44
CA TRP A 167 -11.55 76.51 -43.28
C TRP A 167 -11.10 77.75 -42.51
N ARG A 168 -10.28 77.57 -41.46
CA ARG A 168 -9.69 78.70 -40.71
C ARG A 168 -8.61 79.47 -41.47
N LEU A 169 -7.97 78.86 -42.46
CA LEU A 169 -7.09 79.56 -43.41
C LEU A 169 -7.88 80.38 -44.42
N GLU A 170 -9.05 79.90 -44.83
CA GLU A 170 -9.95 80.56 -45.80
C GLU A 170 -10.71 81.75 -45.20
N ASP A 171 -11.12 81.68 -43.94
CA ASP A 171 -11.80 82.78 -43.23
C ASP A 171 -10.86 83.82 -42.60
N GLY A 172 -9.54 83.57 -42.64
CA GLY A 172 -8.49 84.46 -42.15
C GLY A 172 -8.23 84.41 -40.65
N THR A 173 -8.87 83.50 -39.91
CA THR A 173 -8.62 83.30 -38.46
C THR A 173 -7.32 82.57 -38.16
N LEU A 174 -6.73 81.89 -39.16
CA LEU A 174 -5.41 81.25 -39.14
C LEU A 174 -4.59 81.77 -40.33
N THR A 175 -3.28 82.04 -40.14
CA THR A 175 -2.41 82.51 -41.23
C THR A 175 -1.53 81.37 -41.76
N SER A 176 -1.28 81.35 -43.08
CA SER A 176 -0.55 80.25 -43.74
C SER A 176 0.87 80.01 -43.19
N GLY A 177 1.50 81.04 -42.60
CA GLY A 177 2.81 80.91 -41.95
C GLY A 177 2.81 80.18 -40.60
N GLN A 178 1.63 79.90 -40.01
CA GLN A 178 1.48 79.23 -38.72
C GLN A 178 1.22 77.72 -38.85
N VAL A 179 0.90 77.22 -40.05
CA VAL A 179 0.62 75.79 -40.31
C VAL A 179 1.87 75.11 -40.86
N PRO A 180 2.37 74.04 -40.22
CA PRO A 180 3.46 73.23 -40.77
C PRO A 180 3.15 72.70 -42.17
N GLY A 181 4.09 72.81 -43.11
CA GLY A 181 3.85 72.49 -44.54
C GLY A 181 3.42 71.03 -44.82
N ASN A 182 3.72 70.09 -43.93
CA ASN A 182 3.27 68.69 -43.98
C ASN A 182 1.78 68.51 -43.64
N LEU A 183 1.14 69.48 -42.99
CA LEU A 183 -0.29 69.48 -42.64
C LEU A 183 -1.16 70.21 -43.68
N ALA A 184 -0.57 71.10 -44.48
CA ALA A 184 -1.28 71.89 -45.50
C ALA A 184 -1.53 71.12 -46.83
N ASP A 185 -0.84 70.01 -47.06
CA ASP A 185 -0.96 69.20 -48.29
C ASP A 185 -1.79 67.92 -48.06
N LEU A 186 -3.05 67.95 -48.50
CA LEU A 186 -3.94 66.77 -48.50
C LEU A 186 -3.39 65.60 -49.34
N GLY A 187 -2.54 65.87 -50.35
CA GLY A 187 -1.86 64.87 -51.16
C GLY A 187 -0.84 64.07 -50.36
N ALA A 188 -0.12 64.70 -49.43
CA ALA A 188 0.85 64.04 -48.56
C ALA A 188 0.19 63.02 -47.61
N THR A 189 -1.00 63.33 -47.08
CA THR A 189 -1.76 62.43 -46.20
C THR A 189 -2.31 61.22 -46.98
N ARG A 190 -2.79 61.43 -48.21
CA ARG A 190 -3.22 60.35 -49.12
C ARG A 190 -2.06 59.43 -49.51
N ASN A 191 -0.87 59.98 -49.77
CA ASN A 191 0.32 59.20 -50.08
C ASN A 191 0.88 58.40 -48.87
N ARG A 192 0.68 58.89 -47.63
CA ARG A 192 0.98 58.10 -46.42
C ARG A 192 -0.04 56.99 -46.21
N GLN A 193 -1.34 57.26 -46.44
CA GLN A 193 -2.39 56.25 -46.38
C GLN A 193 -2.08 55.06 -47.31
N ILE A 194 -1.77 55.33 -48.57
CA ILE A 194 -1.42 54.28 -49.55
C ILE A 194 -0.18 53.49 -49.10
N ARG A 195 0.88 54.18 -48.60
CA ARG A 195 2.08 53.51 -48.09
C ARG A 195 1.79 52.62 -46.88
N TYR A 196 0.94 53.04 -45.97
CA TYR A 196 0.59 52.28 -44.77
C TYR A 196 -0.37 51.12 -45.08
N GLU A 197 -1.27 51.26 -46.06
CA GLU A 197 -2.09 50.18 -46.59
C GLU A 197 -1.22 49.10 -47.26
N GLN A 198 -0.27 49.50 -48.12
CA GLN A 198 0.72 48.60 -48.71
C GLN A 198 1.65 47.95 -47.65
N GLY A 199 2.02 48.72 -46.62
CA GLY A 199 2.78 48.22 -45.47
C GLY A 199 2.02 47.15 -44.68
N LEU A 200 0.70 47.26 -44.58
CA LEU A 200 -0.15 46.27 -43.91
C LEU A 200 -0.11 44.92 -44.64
N GLU A 201 -0.22 44.92 -45.97
CA GLU A 201 -0.09 43.71 -46.81
C GLU A 201 1.31 43.10 -46.72
N SER A 202 2.36 43.92 -46.72
CA SER A 202 3.74 43.44 -46.56
C SER A 202 3.99 42.79 -45.20
N LEU A 203 3.47 43.38 -44.12
CA LEU A 203 3.55 42.81 -42.77
C LEU A 203 2.72 41.53 -42.62
N GLN A 204 1.60 41.43 -43.34
CA GLN A 204 0.82 40.19 -43.42
C GLN A 204 1.66 39.06 -44.03
N GLY A 205 2.27 39.29 -45.20
CA GLY A 205 3.12 38.29 -45.85
C GLY A 205 4.33 37.88 -44.99
N ARG A 206 4.91 38.82 -44.23
CA ARG A 206 5.96 38.51 -43.23
C ARG A 206 5.44 37.66 -42.07
N SER A 207 4.24 37.96 -41.55
CA SER A 207 3.61 37.16 -40.50
C SER A 207 3.36 35.73 -40.95
N ASP A 208 2.91 35.54 -42.19
CA ASP A 208 2.64 34.22 -42.77
C ASP A 208 3.94 33.43 -42.97
N ALA A 209 5.02 34.09 -43.42
CA ALA A 209 6.34 33.47 -43.54
C ALA A 209 6.90 33.02 -42.18
N ILE A 210 6.81 33.85 -41.14
CA ILE A 210 7.24 33.51 -39.78
C ILE A 210 6.41 32.35 -39.22
N GLN A 211 5.10 32.32 -39.50
CA GLN A 211 4.21 31.24 -39.08
C GLN A 211 4.61 29.90 -39.73
N ASN A 212 4.89 29.88 -41.03
CA ASN A 212 5.38 28.68 -41.72
C ASN A 212 6.72 28.18 -41.15
N GLU A 213 7.66 29.09 -40.87
CA GLU A 213 8.96 28.70 -40.29
C GLU A 213 8.82 28.13 -38.87
N LEU A 214 7.92 28.69 -38.06
CA LEU A 214 7.56 28.14 -36.75
C LEU A 214 6.93 26.74 -36.85
N GLU A 215 6.14 26.47 -37.89
CA GLU A 215 5.57 25.13 -38.13
C GLU A 215 6.63 24.10 -38.52
N ILE A 216 7.60 24.50 -39.36
CA ILE A 216 8.75 23.64 -39.72
C ILE A 216 9.58 23.31 -38.47
N LEU A 217 9.91 24.30 -37.64
CA LEU A 217 10.71 24.09 -36.43
C LEU A 217 10.00 23.24 -35.39
N LYS A 218 8.67 23.37 -35.25
CA LYS A 218 7.88 22.48 -34.39
C LYS A 218 7.95 21.03 -34.85
N ALA A 219 7.88 20.78 -36.16
CA ALA A 219 8.01 19.44 -36.71
C ALA A 219 9.43 18.87 -36.54
N GLU A 220 10.47 19.70 -36.61
CA GLU A 220 11.85 19.30 -36.31
C GLU A 220 12.07 18.99 -34.82
N GLN A 221 11.50 19.80 -33.93
CA GLN A 221 11.52 19.55 -32.49
C GLN A 221 10.82 18.22 -32.15
N GLU A 222 9.66 17.95 -32.75
CA GLU A 222 8.94 16.69 -32.54
C GLU A 222 9.76 15.46 -32.98
N LYS A 223 10.45 15.53 -34.13
CA LYS A 223 11.34 14.46 -34.58
C LYS A 223 12.54 14.26 -33.64
N LEU A 224 13.09 15.36 -33.11
CA LEU A 224 14.20 15.31 -32.16
C LEU A 224 13.78 14.68 -30.83
N ASP A 225 12.61 15.04 -30.31
CA ASP A 225 12.04 14.47 -29.08
C ASP A 225 11.77 12.97 -29.23
N GLN A 226 11.29 12.53 -30.40
CA GLN A 226 11.13 11.10 -30.73
C GLN A 226 12.47 10.36 -30.71
N ALA A 227 13.53 10.93 -31.28
CA ALA A 227 14.86 10.33 -31.30
C ALA A 227 15.51 10.27 -29.90
N ILE A 228 15.31 11.31 -29.07
CA ILE A 228 15.78 11.34 -27.68
C ILE A 228 15.07 10.28 -26.85
N THR A 229 13.76 10.15 -27.03
CA THR A 229 12.95 9.13 -26.33
C THR A 229 13.39 7.72 -26.74
N ALA A 230 13.57 7.48 -28.04
CA ALA A 230 14.05 6.19 -28.55
C ALA A 230 15.43 5.82 -27.96
N THR A 231 16.38 6.76 -27.95
CA THR A 231 17.72 6.51 -27.36
C THR A 231 17.68 6.27 -25.85
N GLU A 232 16.79 6.95 -25.11
CA GLU A 232 16.63 6.71 -23.66
C GLU A 232 16.03 5.33 -23.36
N VAL A 233 15.03 4.91 -24.15
CA VAL A 233 14.41 3.58 -24.02
C VAL A 233 15.44 2.50 -24.34
N THR A 234 16.17 2.61 -25.46
CA THR A 234 17.18 1.62 -25.84
C THR A 234 18.34 1.55 -24.84
N ALA A 235 18.75 2.67 -24.23
CA ALA A 235 19.78 2.66 -23.18
C ALA A 235 19.30 1.93 -21.91
N LYS A 236 18.05 2.16 -21.49
CA LYS A 236 17.44 1.46 -20.35
C LYS A 236 17.29 -0.03 -20.60
N GLU A 237 16.80 -0.41 -21.78
CA GLU A 237 16.68 -1.82 -22.20
C GLU A 237 18.04 -2.54 -22.17
N LEU A 238 19.10 -1.91 -22.67
CA LEU A 238 20.44 -2.50 -22.64
C LEU A 238 21.01 -2.59 -21.21
N ALA A 239 20.76 -1.59 -20.35
CA ALA A 239 21.19 -1.61 -18.95
C ALA A 239 20.49 -2.74 -18.17
N GLU A 240 19.18 -2.91 -18.39
CA GLU A 240 18.42 -4.02 -17.82
C GLU A 240 18.93 -5.36 -18.35
N ARG A 241 19.25 -5.45 -19.65
CA ARG A 241 19.81 -6.66 -20.26
C ARG A 241 21.17 -7.05 -19.67
N ILE A 242 22.03 -6.09 -19.31
CA ILE A 242 23.28 -6.36 -18.58
C ILE A 242 22.99 -6.93 -17.21
N GLN A 243 22.09 -6.30 -16.45
CA GLN A 243 21.74 -6.73 -15.11
C GLN A 243 21.11 -8.14 -15.11
N GLN A 244 20.24 -8.42 -16.09
CA GLN A 244 19.62 -9.73 -16.28
C GLN A 244 20.64 -10.78 -16.71
N THR A 245 21.55 -10.46 -17.63
CA THR A 245 22.62 -11.38 -18.07
C THR A 245 23.56 -11.73 -16.91
N GLN A 246 23.91 -10.76 -16.07
CA GLN A 246 24.71 -11.00 -14.85
C GLN A 246 23.96 -11.86 -13.82
N LYS A 247 22.67 -11.59 -13.60
CA LYS A 247 21.80 -12.42 -12.72
C LYS A 247 21.64 -13.84 -13.26
N ALA A 248 21.46 -14.00 -14.57
CA ALA A 248 21.37 -15.31 -15.23
C ALA A 248 22.65 -16.12 -15.03
N ILE A 249 23.82 -15.52 -15.27
CA ILE A 249 25.12 -16.18 -15.06
C ILE A 249 25.31 -16.60 -13.58
N ALA A 250 24.92 -15.75 -12.63
CA ALA A 250 24.98 -16.07 -11.21
C ALA A 250 24.02 -17.22 -10.83
N PHE A 251 22.82 -17.21 -11.39
CA PHE A 251 21.77 -18.22 -11.17
C PHE A 251 22.11 -19.56 -11.83
N GLU A 252 22.63 -19.57 -13.06
CA GLU A 252 23.15 -20.76 -13.76
C GLU A 252 24.24 -21.45 -12.94
N LYS A 253 25.18 -20.67 -12.37
CA LYS A 253 26.25 -21.20 -11.50
C LYS A 253 25.73 -21.83 -10.20
N GLN A 254 24.61 -21.33 -9.68
CA GLN A 254 23.95 -21.88 -8.50
C GLN A 254 23.18 -23.18 -8.82
N LEU A 255 22.56 -23.25 -10.00
CA LEU A 255 21.74 -24.38 -10.45
C LEU A 255 22.54 -25.55 -11.03
N GLY A 256 23.76 -25.34 -11.53
CA GLY A 256 24.62 -26.40 -12.11
C GLY A 256 25.03 -27.54 -11.17
N ARG A 257 24.53 -27.58 -9.93
CA ARG A 257 24.71 -28.67 -8.95
C ARG A 257 23.44 -29.51 -8.70
N GLN A 258 22.32 -29.16 -9.34
CA GLN A 258 21.00 -29.78 -9.12
C GLN A 258 20.77 -30.96 -10.09
N SER A 259 19.93 -31.92 -9.72
CA SER A 259 19.58 -33.05 -10.60
C SER A 259 18.58 -32.64 -11.69
N ILE A 260 18.52 -33.39 -12.80
CA ILE A 260 17.58 -33.15 -13.92
C ILE A 260 16.12 -33.12 -13.45
N GLU A 261 15.74 -34.01 -12.52
CA GLU A 261 14.39 -34.07 -11.93
C GLU A 261 14.08 -32.81 -11.10
N GLN A 262 15.06 -32.28 -10.38
CA GLN A 262 14.93 -31.05 -9.61
C GLN A 262 14.79 -29.83 -10.53
N LEU A 263 15.60 -29.75 -11.60
CA LEU A 263 15.50 -28.68 -12.61
C LEU A 263 14.15 -28.69 -13.33
N ALA A 264 13.63 -29.86 -13.71
CA ALA A 264 12.32 -30.00 -14.33
C ALA A 264 11.15 -29.68 -13.38
N SER A 265 11.30 -29.95 -12.07
CA SER A 265 10.31 -29.55 -11.05
C SER A 265 10.32 -28.03 -10.81
N LEU A 266 11.50 -27.41 -10.77
CA LEU A 266 11.66 -25.97 -10.63
C LEU A 266 11.05 -25.23 -11.83
N TYR A 267 11.28 -25.73 -13.05
CA TYR A 267 10.67 -25.19 -14.26
C TYR A 267 9.13 -25.24 -14.20
N ARG A 268 8.54 -26.38 -13.80
CA ARG A 268 7.08 -26.51 -13.66
C ARG A 268 6.49 -25.57 -12.62
N ASN A 269 7.11 -25.48 -11.44
CA ASN A 269 6.64 -24.59 -10.39
C ASN A 269 6.70 -23.12 -10.83
N LEU A 270 7.77 -22.71 -11.49
CA LEU A 270 7.92 -21.34 -12.02
C LEU A 270 6.89 -21.01 -13.10
N ILE A 271 6.45 -21.98 -13.91
CA ILE A 271 5.37 -21.78 -14.88
C ILE A 271 4.01 -21.76 -14.18
N GLU A 272 3.71 -22.73 -13.30
CA GLU A 272 2.41 -22.83 -12.62
C GLU A 272 2.15 -21.63 -11.69
N GLU A 273 3.18 -21.08 -11.06
CA GLU A 273 3.07 -19.92 -10.17
C GLU A 273 2.78 -18.62 -10.93
N HIS A 274 3.16 -18.54 -12.21
CA HIS A 274 3.26 -17.27 -12.93
C HIS A 274 2.60 -17.23 -14.32
N GLU A 275 1.90 -18.30 -14.75
CA GLU A 275 1.10 -18.30 -15.98
C GLU A 275 0.05 -17.18 -16.01
N GLY A 276 -0.45 -16.79 -14.82
CA GLY A 276 -1.35 -15.65 -14.63
C GLY A 276 -0.69 -14.28 -14.86
N ASP A 277 0.63 -14.14 -14.71
CA ASP A 277 1.34 -12.87 -14.83
C ASP A 277 1.48 -12.42 -16.28
N ILE A 278 1.75 -13.35 -17.20
CA ILE A 278 1.79 -13.10 -18.64
C ILE A 278 0.41 -12.65 -19.13
N GLY A 279 -0.64 -13.37 -18.74
CA GLY A 279 -2.03 -12.99 -19.08
C GLY A 279 -2.42 -11.61 -18.53
N THR A 280 -1.99 -11.29 -17.32
CA THR A 280 -2.21 -9.98 -16.69
C THR A 280 -1.48 -8.87 -17.43
N TYR A 281 -0.23 -9.10 -17.86
CA TYR A 281 0.55 -8.14 -18.64
C TYR A 281 -0.10 -7.81 -19.99
N TYR A 282 -0.49 -8.83 -20.76
CA TYR A 282 -1.21 -8.61 -22.02
C TYR A 282 -2.55 -7.90 -21.79
N LEU A 283 -3.22 -8.13 -20.66
CA LEU A 283 -4.44 -7.40 -20.30
C LEU A 283 -4.18 -5.92 -20.01
N ILE A 284 -3.08 -5.60 -19.33
CA ILE A 284 -2.64 -4.22 -19.07
C ILE A 284 -2.29 -3.52 -20.40
N ILE A 285 -1.50 -4.15 -21.27
CA ILE A 285 -1.15 -3.61 -22.59
C ILE A 285 -2.39 -3.41 -23.46
N ASN A 286 -3.31 -4.38 -23.50
CA ASN A 286 -4.56 -4.24 -24.24
C ASN A 286 -5.43 -3.10 -23.70
N ARG A 287 -5.51 -2.95 -22.37
CA ARG A 287 -6.24 -1.84 -21.75
C ARG A 287 -5.61 -0.49 -22.09
N PHE A 288 -4.28 -0.39 -22.07
CA PHE A 288 -3.55 0.80 -22.48
C PHE A 288 -3.84 1.14 -23.96
N ASN A 289 -3.75 0.15 -24.85
CA ASN A 289 -4.03 0.33 -26.28
C ASN A 289 -5.49 0.74 -26.54
N GLN A 290 -6.45 0.20 -25.78
CA GLN A 290 -7.85 0.61 -25.86
C GLN A 290 -8.05 2.07 -25.43
N LEU A 291 -7.47 2.49 -24.31
CA LEU A 291 -7.54 3.88 -23.84
C LEU A 291 -6.93 4.84 -24.86
N TRP A 292 -5.79 4.45 -25.45
CA TRP A 292 -5.12 5.23 -26.48
C TRP A 292 -5.94 5.34 -27.76
N GLN A 293 -6.50 4.23 -28.26
CA GLN A 293 -7.35 4.25 -29.45
C GLN A 293 -8.61 5.11 -29.26
N GLN A 294 -9.26 5.02 -28.10
CA GLN A 294 -10.42 5.86 -27.76
C GLN A 294 -10.04 7.34 -27.78
N ALA A 295 -8.90 7.69 -27.19
CA ALA A 295 -8.44 9.07 -27.15
C ALA A 295 -8.07 9.59 -28.54
N GLN A 296 -7.45 8.77 -29.40
CA GLN A 296 -7.17 9.11 -30.79
C GLN A 296 -8.43 9.33 -31.61
N GLN A 297 -9.44 8.47 -31.47
CA GLN A 297 -10.71 8.62 -32.19
C GLN A 297 -11.40 9.93 -31.84
N LEU A 298 -11.49 10.26 -30.55
CA LEU A 298 -12.08 11.52 -30.09
C LEU A 298 -11.26 12.75 -30.52
N ALA A 299 -9.93 12.65 -30.51
CA ALA A 299 -9.05 13.72 -30.96
C ALA A 299 -9.15 13.97 -32.48
N ALA A 300 -9.22 12.90 -33.29
CA ALA A 300 -9.39 13.01 -34.74
C ALA A 300 -10.76 13.63 -35.12
N ASP A 301 -11.81 13.30 -34.37
CA ASP A 301 -13.14 13.90 -34.56
C ASP A 301 -13.14 15.40 -34.27
N LEU A 302 -12.26 15.88 -33.36
CA LEU A 302 -12.10 17.29 -33.03
C LEU A 302 -11.30 18.09 -34.08
N GLU A 303 -10.41 17.47 -34.85
CA GLU A 303 -9.64 18.15 -35.90
C GLU A 303 -10.48 18.46 -37.14
N THR A 304 -11.48 17.61 -37.43
CA THR A 304 -12.35 17.78 -38.61
C THR A 304 -13.48 18.79 -38.38
N ARG A 305 -13.82 19.08 -37.13
CA ARG A 305 -14.91 19.98 -36.74
C ARG A 305 -14.47 21.44 -36.79
N LYS A 306 -15.04 22.20 -37.73
CA LYS A 306 -14.88 23.65 -37.79
C LYS A 306 -16.05 24.36 -37.10
N PRO A 307 -15.79 25.46 -36.39
CA PRO A 307 -16.86 26.16 -35.71
C PRO A 307 -17.77 26.85 -36.77
N PRO A 308 -19.10 26.90 -36.56
CA PRO A 308 -20.06 27.42 -37.55
C PRO A 308 -19.96 28.94 -37.73
N PRO A 309 -19.80 29.48 -38.96
CA PRO A 309 -19.48 30.89 -39.18
C PRO A 309 -20.57 31.84 -38.64
N VAL A 310 -20.14 32.88 -37.92
CA VAL A 310 -21.03 33.93 -37.38
C VAL A 310 -20.64 35.26 -38.03
N LYS A 311 -21.56 35.87 -38.78
CA LYS A 311 -21.34 37.18 -39.43
C LYS A 311 -21.71 38.28 -38.44
N GLU A 312 -20.72 38.98 -37.90
CA GLU A 312 -20.91 40.02 -36.89
C GLU A 312 -21.90 41.11 -37.35
N MET A 313 -22.81 41.50 -36.45
CA MET A 313 -23.80 42.55 -36.65
C MET A 313 -23.69 43.60 -35.55
N SER A 314 -23.80 44.89 -35.92
CA SER A 314 -23.81 45.98 -34.93
C SER A 314 -25.10 45.98 -34.11
N LEU A 315 -25.02 46.51 -32.88
CA LEU A 315 -26.16 46.64 -31.96
C LEU A 315 -27.33 47.42 -32.60
N GLU A 316 -27.01 48.42 -33.42
CA GLU A 316 -27.98 49.19 -34.18
C GLU A 316 -28.66 48.31 -35.25
N ALA A 317 -27.90 47.54 -36.03
CA ALA A 317 -28.46 46.68 -37.07
C ALA A 317 -29.39 45.58 -36.51
N LEU A 318 -29.12 45.09 -35.29
CA LEU A 318 -29.99 44.14 -34.57
C LEU A 318 -31.36 44.73 -34.22
N THR A 319 -31.42 46.04 -34.00
CA THR A 319 -32.64 46.75 -33.58
C THR A 319 -33.51 47.17 -34.78
N TYR A 320 -32.94 47.28 -35.98
CA TYR A 320 -33.64 47.74 -37.19
C TYR A 320 -33.95 46.62 -38.21
N TYR A 321 -33.32 45.44 -38.12
CA TYR A 321 -33.52 44.32 -39.05
C TYR A 321 -33.83 43.00 -38.33
N PRO A 322 -35.05 42.83 -37.78
CA PRO A 322 -35.41 41.72 -36.87
C PRO A 322 -35.24 40.31 -37.47
N VAL A 323 -35.59 40.12 -38.75
CA VAL A 323 -35.40 38.83 -39.46
C VAL A 323 -33.91 38.44 -39.57
N LYS A 324 -33.03 39.43 -39.79
CA LYS A 324 -31.57 39.20 -39.83
C LYS A 324 -31.00 39.00 -38.43
N ALA A 325 -31.55 39.66 -37.42
CA ALA A 325 -31.17 39.49 -36.02
C ALA A 325 -31.53 38.09 -35.49
N GLN A 326 -32.69 37.51 -35.86
CA GLN A 326 -33.04 36.13 -35.52
C GLN A 326 -32.08 35.12 -36.17
N ALA A 327 -31.70 35.33 -37.43
CA ALA A 327 -30.71 34.49 -38.10
C ALA A 327 -29.32 34.58 -37.42
N TYR A 328 -28.92 35.76 -36.96
CA TYR A 328 -27.68 35.96 -36.18
C TYR A 328 -27.74 35.30 -34.80
N ALA A 329 -28.86 35.39 -34.08
CA ALA A 329 -29.08 34.71 -32.80
C ALA A 329 -28.96 33.18 -32.94
N LYS A 330 -29.56 32.61 -33.99
CA LYS A 330 -29.48 31.18 -34.28
C LYS A 330 -28.05 30.74 -34.65
N ALA A 331 -27.31 31.59 -35.35
CA ALA A 331 -25.89 31.35 -35.64
C ALA A 331 -25.01 31.39 -34.36
N LEU A 332 -25.29 32.32 -33.44
CA LEU A 332 -24.64 32.39 -32.13
C LEU A 332 -24.95 31.16 -31.26
N GLU A 333 -26.21 30.73 -31.22
CA GLU A 333 -26.64 29.54 -30.49
C GLU A 333 -25.92 28.28 -31.00
N ALA A 334 -25.82 28.12 -32.32
CA ALA A 334 -25.05 27.03 -32.93
C ALA A 334 -23.55 27.10 -32.57
N ARG A 335 -22.98 28.31 -32.45
CA ARG A 335 -21.57 28.54 -32.06
C ARG A 335 -21.33 28.24 -30.58
N VAL A 336 -22.25 28.62 -29.69
CA VAL A 336 -22.21 28.33 -28.25
C VAL A 336 -22.32 26.82 -28.02
N ALA A 337 -23.26 26.15 -28.69
CA ALA A 337 -23.43 24.70 -28.63
C ALA A 337 -22.19 23.95 -29.15
N PHE A 338 -21.57 24.43 -30.23
CA PHE A 338 -20.31 23.89 -30.74
C PHE A 338 -19.22 23.91 -29.68
N HIS A 339 -18.96 25.07 -29.05
CA HIS A 339 -17.89 25.16 -28.05
C HIS A 339 -18.21 24.39 -26.77
N ALA A 340 -19.49 24.28 -26.38
CA ALA A 340 -19.90 23.43 -25.26
C ALA A 340 -19.59 21.94 -25.54
N GLN A 341 -19.89 21.47 -26.76
CA GLN A 341 -19.57 20.12 -27.19
C GLN A 341 -18.06 19.90 -27.30
N GLU A 342 -17.33 20.86 -27.87
CA GLU A 342 -15.87 20.84 -27.99
C GLU A 342 -15.21 20.74 -26.60
N ILE A 343 -15.68 21.50 -25.61
CA ILE A 343 -15.21 21.42 -24.21
C ILE A 343 -15.44 20.02 -23.64
N GLY A 344 -16.64 19.45 -23.83
CA GLY A 344 -16.98 18.10 -23.32
C GLY A 344 -16.04 17.02 -23.87
N VAL A 345 -15.79 17.03 -25.19
CA VAL A 345 -14.89 16.05 -25.82
C VAL A 345 -13.43 16.29 -25.40
N LEU A 346 -12.98 17.54 -25.28
CA LEU A 346 -11.62 17.85 -24.84
C LEU A 346 -11.36 17.45 -23.38
N ASP A 347 -12.34 17.62 -22.48
CA ASP A 347 -12.27 17.14 -21.09
C ASP A 347 -12.22 15.60 -21.03
N GLU A 348 -12.93 14.90 -21.93
CA GLU A 348 -12.88 13.44 -22.06
C GLU A 348 -11.54 12.93 -22.59
N VAL A 349 -10.99 13.55 -23.65
CA VAL A 349 -9.65 13.25 -24.17
C VAL A 349 -8.59 13.47 -23.10
N LYS A 350 -8.69 14.55 -22.33
CA LYS A 350 -7.78 14.82 -21.20
C LYS A 350 -7.84 13.70 -20.15
N ALA A 351 -9.04 13.27 -19.77
CA ALA A 351 -9.21 12.18 -18.79
C ALA A 351 -8.66 10.84 -19.29
N LEU A 352 -8.81 10.53 -20.59
CA LEU A 352 -8.24 9.33 -21.19
C LEU A 352 -6.69 9.39 -21.22
N TYR A 353 -6.12 10.56 -21.55
CA TYR A 353 -4.68 10.78 -21.50
C TYR A 353 -4.12 10.60 -20.08
N GLU A 354 -4.81 11.11 -19.05
CA GLU A 354 -4.40 10.92 -17.65
C GLU A 354 -4.44 9.44 -17.24
N LYS A 355 -5.46 8.68 -17.65
CA LYS A 355 -5.54 7.23 -17.41
C LYS A 355 -4.44 6.45 -18.14
N ALA A 356 -4.14 6.80 -19.39
CA ALA A 356 -3.06 6.17 -20.15
C ALA A 356 -1.68 6.44 -19.51
N ILE A 357 -1.44 7.67 -19.02
CA ILE A 357 -0.22 8.02 -18.28
C ILE A 357 -0.12 7.24 -16.96
N GLN A 358 -1.23 7.00 -16.25
CA GLN A 358 -1.23 6.18 -15.03
C GLN A 358 -0.87 4.71 -15.30
N GLN A 359 -1.39 4.12 -16.38
CA GLN A 359 -1.09 2.73 -16.77
C GLN A 359 0.39 2.50 -17.13
N ARG A 360 1.14 3.55 -17.46
CA ARG A 360 2.59 3.48 -17.70
C ARG A 360 3.33 2.80 -16.54
N ASN A 361 3.04 3.19 -15.30
CA ASN A 361 3.74 2.64 -14.13
C ASN A 361 3.43 1.16 -13.95
N ASP A 362 2.19 0.74 -14.22
CA ASP A 362 1.77 -0.66 -14.14
C ASP A 362 2.49 -1.51 -15.20
N ILE A 363 2.68 -0.96 -16.41
CA ILE A 363 3.45 -1.59 -17.50
C ILE A 363 4.92 -1.73 -17.12
N GLU A 364 5.56 -0.67 -16.60
CA GLU A 364 6.97 -0.69 -16.18
C GLU A 364 7.22 -1.73 -15.07
N VAL A 365 6.36 -1.78 -14.05
CA VAL A 365 6.48 -2.74 -12.95
C VAL A 365 6.30 -4.17 -13.45
N LYS A 366 5.26 -4.43 -14.25
CA LYS A 366 4.95 -5.80 -14.71
C LYS A 366 5.98 -6.31 -15.73
N ASN A 367 6.53 -5.45 -16.58
CA ASN A 367 7.64 -5.79 -17.47
C ASN A 367 8.88 -6.23 -16.67
N GLY A 368 9.22 -5.52 -15.59
CA GLY A 368 10.33 -5.90 -14.71
C GLY A 368 10.17 -7.28 -14.06
N GLU A 369 8.95 -7.61 -13.63
CA GLU A 369 8.61 -8.94 -13.09
C GLU A 369 8.75 -10.05 -14.15
N LEU A 370 8.17 -9.84 -15.34
CA LEU A 370 8.24 -10.80 -16.44
C LEU A 370 9.67 -11.02 -16.95
N ALA A 371 10.48 -9.97 -17.00
CA ALA A 371 11.85 -10.08 -17.47
C ALA A 371 12.73 -10.92 -16.52
N ASP A 372 12.52 -10.83 -15.19
CA ASP A 372 13.19 -11.72 -14.22
C ASP A 372 12.71 -13.18 -14.39
N GLN A 373 11.42 -13.39 -14.69
CA GLN A 373 10.85 -14.72 -14.95
C GLN A 373 11.43 -15.38 -16.21
N PHE A 374 11.42 -14.69 -17.36
CA PHE A 374 12.01 -15.22 -18.60
C PHE A 374 13.50 -15.52 -18.44
N THR A 375 14.22 -14.69 -17.68
CA THR A 375 15.64 -14.91 -17.37
C THR A 375 15.85 -16.24 -16.62
N ARG A 376 15.05 -16.52 -15.59
CA ARG A 376 15.13 -17.78 -14.82
C ARG A 376 14.71 -18.99 -15.65
N LEU A 377 13.63 -18.86 -16.42
CA LEU A 377 13.13 -19.92 -17.29
C LEU A 377 14.15 -20.28 -18.38
N ARG A 378 14.80 -19.28 -19.00
CA ARG A 378 15.83 -19.48 -20.01
C ARG A 378 17.06 -20.18 -19.44
N ALA A 379 17.53 -19.78 -18.25
CA ALA A 379 18.66 -20.41 -17.57
C ALA A 379 18.38 -21.91 -17.27
N ILE A 380 17.17 -22.21 -16.78
CA ILE A 380 16.76 -23.60 -16.51
C ILE A 380 16.60 -24.39 -17.82
N ALA A 381 16.01 -23.77 -18.86
CA ALA A 381 15.83 -24.40 -20.17
C ALA A 381 17.16 -24.73 -20.84
N LYS A 382 18.14 -23.83 -20.77
CA LYS A 382 19.50 -24.03 -21.29
C LYS A 382 20.22 -25.16 -20.56
N LEU A 383 20.20 -25.19 -19.23
CA LEU A 383 20.81 -26.29 -18.45
C LEU A 383 20.15 -27.65 -18.75
N LEU A 384 18.84 -27.69 -18.93
CA LEU A 384 18.11 -28.90 -19.30
C LEU A 384 18.40 -29.35 -20.74
N ASP A 385 18.59 -28.42 -21.68
CA ASP A 385 18.95 -28.72 -23.08
C ASP A 385 20.43 -29.17 -23.21
N GLU A 386 21.34 -28.65 -22.37
CA GLU A 386 22.72 -29.15 -22.26
C GLU A 386 22.74 -30.62 -21.78
N HIS A 387 21.92 -30.97 -20.78
CA HIS A 387 21.81 -32.35 -20.26
C HIS A 387 21.05 -33.31 -21.21
N ARG A 388 20.25 -32.78 -22.14
CA ARG A 388 19.55 -33.56 -23.18
C ARG A 388 20.53 -34.24 -24.15
N SER A 389 21.73 -33.69 -24.30
CA SER A 389 22.78 -34.29 -25.13
C SER A 389 23.40 -35.57 -24.53
N GLU A 390 23.18 -35.83 -23.22
CA GLU A 390 23.78 -36.96 -22.48
C GLU A 390 22.77 -38.01 -21.99
N ALA A 391 21.46 -37.73 -21.94
CA ALA A 391 20.43 -38.70 -21.55
C ALA A 391 19.06 -38.42 -22.20
N GLU A 392 18.34 -39.47 -22.62
CA GLU A 392 16.96 -39.37 -23.17
C GLU A 392 15.97 -38.86 -22.11
N ILE A 393 15.57 -37.60 -22.22
CA ILE A 393 14.50 -37.01 -21.40
C ILE A 393 13.14 -37.56 -21.89
N PRO A 394 12.30 -38.16 -21.02
CA PRO A 394 10.99 -38.67 -21.43
C PRO A 394 10.08 -37.57 -21.99
N ALA A 395 9.47 -37.81 -23.16
CA ALA A 395 8.72 -36.83 -23.96
C ALA A 395 7.47 -36.19 -23.30
N GLY A 396 7.17 -36.51 -22.04
CA GLY A 396 6.03 -35.96 -21.28
C GLY A 396 6.41 -35.04 -20.12
N LEU A 397 7.71 -34.78 -19.89
CA LEU A 397 8.18 -33.97 -18.75
C LEU A 397 8.25 -32.47 -19.03
N LEU A 398 8.25 -32.04 -20.31
CA LEU A 398 8.44 -30.65 -20.72
C LEU A 398 7.36 -30.23 -21.75
N PRO A 399 6.78 -29.02 -21.64
CA PRO A 399 5.78 -28.51 -22.57
C PRO A 399 6.37 -28.18 -23.98
N PRO A 400 5.54 -28.07 -25.03
CA PRO A 400 5.99 -27.91 -26.42
C PRO A 400 6.79 -26.62 -26.71
N ASN A 401 6.68 -25.58 -25.86
CA ASN A 401 7.31 -24.27 -26.05
C ASN A 401 8.55 -24.07 -25.15
N PHE A 402 9.18 -25.17 -24.73
CA PHE A 402 10.26 -25.19 -23.74
C PHE A 402 11.61 -24.64 -24.22
N THR A 403 11.83 -24.48 -25.53
CA THR A 403 13.19 -24.22 -26.02
C THR A 403 13.70 -22.82 -25.63
N PRO A 404 15.01 -22.68 -25.36
CA PRO A 404 15.62 -21.37 -25.09
C PRO A 404 15.32 -20.33 -26.18
N GLU A 405 15.17 -20.73 -27.45
CA GLU A 405 14.82 -19.80 -28.53
C GLU A 405 13.38 -19.28 -28.42
N VAL A 406 12.41 -20.14 -28.07
CA VAL A 406 11.00 -19.73 -27.93
C VAL A 406 10.81 -18.81 -26.74
N LEU A 407 11.50 -19.08 -25.62
CA LEU A 407 11.48 -18.20 -24.45
C LEU A 407 12.12 -16.83 -24.74
N GLU A 408 13.19 -16.80 -25.54
CA GLU A 408 13.81 -15.55 -25.98
C GLU A 408 12.88 -14.76 -26.92
N GLN A 409 12.19 -15.45 -27.83
CA GLN A 409 11.22 -14.82 -28.71
C GLN A 409 10.06 -14.17 -27.93
N ASN A 410 9.52 -14.86 -26.93
CA ASN A 410 8.48 -14.32 -26.06
C ASN A 410 8.97 -13.13 -25.23
N ALA A 411 10.20 -13.18 -24.72
CA ALA A 411 10.82 -12.06 -24.01
C ALA A 411 11.00 -10.83 -24.93
N GLN A 412 11.44 -11.05 -26.18
CA GLN A 412 11.55 -9.99 -27.18
C GLN A 412 10.20 -9.38 -27.56
N GLU A 413 9.14 -10.19 -27.61
CA GLU A 413 7.77 -9.70 -27.83
C GLU A 413 7.28 -8.81 -26.68
N VAL A 414 7.53 -9.22 -25.43
CA VAL A 414 7.17 -8.42 -24.25
C VAL A 414 7.93 -7.08 -24.23
N VAL A 415 9.22 -7.09 -24.57
CA VAL A 415 10.04 -5.87 -24.69
C VAL A 415 9.54 -4.96 -25.81
N SER A 416 9.24 -5.51 -26.99
CA SER A 416 8.74 -4.70 -28.10
C SER A 416 7.39 -4.05 -27.77
N LEU A 417 6.45 -4.79 -27.18
CA LEU A 417 5.17 -4.25 -26.72
C LEU A 417 5.32 -3.21 -25.62
N THR A 418 6.26 -3.41 -24.68
CA THR A 418 6.56 -2.42 -23.63
C THR A 418 7.08 -1.13 -24.25
N SER A 419 8.08 -1.22 -25.13
CA SER A 419 8.68 -0.04 -25.76
C SER A 419 7.68 0.76 -26.58
N GLU A 420 6.80 0.09 -27.34
CA GLU A 420 5.73 0.73 -28.10
C GLU A 420 4.73 1.45 -27.16
N ALA A 421 4.35 0.81 -26.05
CA ALA A 421 3.44 1.40 -25.07
C ALA A 421 4.07 2.59 -24.33
N LEU A 422 5.35 2.51 -23.93
CA LEU A 422 6.05 3.61 -23.25
C LEU A 422 6.29 4.80 -24.19
N ALA A 423 6.68 4.55 -25.45
CA ALA A 423 6.81 5.60 -26.46
C ALA A 423 5.45 6.30 -26.69
N THR A 424 4.37 5.54 -26.73
CA THR A 424 3.01 6.07 -26.84
C THR A 424 2.62 6.90 -25.61
N ALA A 425 2.95 6.44 -24.39
CA ALA A 425 2.67 7.16 -23.15
C ALA A 425 3.43 8.50 -23.08
N GLU A 426 4.68 8.56 -23.57
CA GLU A 426 5.44 9.80 -23.60
C GLU A 426 4.88 10.78 -24.67
N LYS A 427 4.40 10.26 -25.81
CA LYS A 427 3.66 11.05 -26.81
C LYS A 427 2.36 11.62 -26.27
N VAL A 428 1.61 10.85 -25.47
CA VAL A 428 0.41 11.33 -24.76
C VAL A 428 0.77 12.47 -23.81
N LYS A 429 1.86 12.32 -23.05
CA LYS A 429 2.34 13.31 -22.10
C LYS A 429 2.78 14.61 -22.77
N SER A 430 3.47 14.54 -23.92
CA SER A 430 3.88 15.73 -24.68
C SER A 430 2.71 16.42 -25.41
N SER A 431 1.64 15.68 -25.75
CA SER A 431 0.44 16.23 -26.40
C SER A 431 -0.54 16.91 -25.44
N ARG A 432 -0.45 16.62 -24.12
CA ARG A 432 -1.35 17.16 -23.09
C ARG A 432 -1.42 18.70 -23.04
N PRO A 433 -0.31 19.47 -23.08
CA PRO A 433 -0.36 20.93 -23.01
C PRO A 433 -1.14 21.56 -24.16
N ALA A 434 -1.10 20.95 -25.36
CA ALA A 434 -1.85 21.43 -26.51
C ALA A 434 -3.38 21.25 -26.32
N ILE A 435 -3.80 20.10 -25.78
CA ILE A 435 -5.21 19.86 -25.43
C ILE A 435 -5.68 20.81 -24.32
N GLU A 436 -4.86 21.04 -23.29
CA GLU A 436 -5.18 21.98 -22.21
C GLU A 436 -5.31 23.43 -22.72
N THR A 437 -4.41 23.84 -23.63
CA THR A 437 -4.46 25.16 -24.26
C THR A 437 -5.71 25.31 -25.13
N ARG A 438 -6.06 24.29 -25.92
CA ARG A 438 -7.26 24.28 -26.76
C ARG A 438 -8.53 24.31 -25.90
N LEU A 439 -8.57 23.55 -24.81
CA LEU A 439 -9.65 23.55 -23.83
C LEU A 439 -9.84 24.93 -23.20
N GLN A 440 -8.75 25.60 -22.82
CA GLN A 440 -8.79 26.94 -22.26
C GLN A 440 -9.27 27.98 -23.28
N THR A 441 -8.85 27.84 -24.53
CA THR A 441 -9.30 28.68 -25.65
C THR A 441 -10.80 28.47 -25.91
N ALA A 442 -11.27 27.23 -25.97
CA ALA A 442 -12.68 26.89 -26.15
C ALA A 442 -13.55 27.41 -24.99
N ARG A 443 -13.08 27.30 -23.74
CA ARG A 443 -13.76 27.87 -22.55
C ARG A 443 -13.87 29.39 -22.62
N THR A 444 -12.82 30.06 -23.10
CA THR A 444 -12.80 31.52 -23.26
C THR A 444 -13.76 31.96 -24.35
N ALA A 445 -13.71 31.31 -25.52
CA ALA A 445 -14.63 31.57 -26.63
C ALA A 445 -16.09 31.28 -26.25
N HIS A 446 -16.37 30.18 -25.54
CA HIS A 446 -17.71 29.85 -25.05
C HIS A 446 -18.28 30.96 -24.16
N LYS A 447 -17.48 31.49 -23.22
CA LYS A 447 -17.89 32.63 -22.37
C LYS A 447 -18.18 33.89 -23.19
N GLU A 448 -17.30 34.22 -24.15
CA GLU A 448 -17.50 35.38 -25.02
C GLU A 448 -18.80 35.28 -25.82
N PHE A 449 -19.07 34.13 -26.44
CA PHE A 449 -20.25 33.92 -27.26
C PHE A 449 -21.55 33.84 -26.45
N ILE A 450 -21.53 33.35 -25.20
CA ILE A 450 -22.68 33.44 -24.29
C ILE A 450 -23.06 34.89 -24.01
N VAL A 451 -22.08 35.76 -23.74
CA VAL A 451 -22.34 37.18 -23.51
C VAL A 451 -22.95 37.84 -24.75
N LYS A 452 -22.43 37.52 -25.95
CA LYS A 452 -23.01 37.99 -27.23
C LYS A 452 -24.43 37.47 -27.44
N GLN A 453 -24.70 36.20 -27.14
CA GLN A 453 -26.03 35.59 -27.25
C GLN A 453 -27.05 36.31 -26.36
N GLU A 454 -26.69 36.61 -25.11
CA GLU A 454 -27.58 37.30 -24.16
C GLU A 454 -27.88 38.75 -24.59
N THR A 455 -26.85 39.43 -25.12
CA THR A 455 -26.97 40.80 -25.65
C THR A 455 -27.93 40.83 -26.85
N VAL A 456 -27.82 39.87 -27.78
CA VAL A 456 -28.69 39.75 -28.95
C VAL A 456 -30.11 39.35 -28.58
N ARG A 457 -30.27 38.44 -27.61
CA ARG A 457 -31.58 38.04 -27.08
C ARG A 457 -32.32 39.25 -26.52
N THR A 458 -31.63 40.09 -25.74
CA THR A 458 -32.18 41.34 -25.19
C THR A 458 -32.60 42.32 -26.30
N ALA A 459 -31.76 42.48 -27.33
CA ALA A 459 -32.05 43.35 -28.48
C ALA A 459 -33.23 42.84 -29.33
N LEU A 460 -33.35 41.53 -29.54
CA LEU A 460 -34.47 40.90 -30.25
C LEU A 460 -35.80 41.08 -29.53
N VAL A 461 -35.82 40.91 -28.20
CA VAL A 461 -37.02 41.21 -27.39
C VAL A 461 -37.43 42.67 -27.56
N TYR A 462 -36.48 43.59 -27.65
CA TYR A 462 -36.75 45.01 -27.89
C TYR A 462 -37.29 45.29 -29.30
N ALA A 463 -36.71 44.63 -30.32
CA ALA A 463 -37.13 44.74 -31.72
C ALA A 463 -38.51 44.11 -31.99
N GLU A 464 -38.78 42.92 -31.43
CA GLU A 464 -40.09 42.25 -31.52
C GLU A 464 -41.18 43.06 -30.82
N ASN A 465 -40.88 43.66 -29.66
CA ASN A 465 -41.80 44.56 -28.99
C ASN A 465 -42.07 45.85 -29.78
N ARG A 466 -41.12 46.31 -30.61
CA ARG A 466 -41.28 47.46 -31.51
C ARG A 466 -42.06 47.11 -32.79
N GLU A 467 -41.85 45.91 -33.34
CA GLU A 467 -42.53 45.42 -34.55
C GLU A 467 -44.00 45.05 -34.28
N LYS A 468 -44.28 44.39 -33.14
CA LYS A 468 -45.65 44.13 -32.65
C LYS A 468 -46.44 45.41 -32.33
N GLN A 469 -45.79 46.57 -32.22
CA GLN A 469 -46.39 47.88 -31.95
C GLN A 469 -46.79 48.67 -33.20
N ARG A 470 -46.41 48.25 -34.42
CA ARG A 470 -46.51 49.11 -35.61
C ARG A 470 -47.81 48.97 -36.43
N ASP A 471 -48.53 47.85 -36.33
CA ASP A 471 -49.78 47.61 -37.10
C ASP A 471 -50.98 47.25 -36.18
N LEU A 472 -51.39 48.21 -35.35
CA LEU A 472 -52.50 48.02 -34.41
C LEU A 472 -53.79 48.64 -34.92
N PHE A 473 -54.65 47.76 -35.43
CA PHE A 473 -56.10 47.90 -35.62
C PHE A 473 -56.59 48.95 -36.65
N GLN A 474 -55.76 49.91 -37.08
CA GLN A 474 -56.17 50.99 -37.99
C GLN A 474 -56.38 50.53 -39.45
N ASP A 475 -55.64 49.54 -39.93
CA ASP A 475 -55.69 49.08 -41.33
C ASP A 475 -56.51 47.80 -41.58
N LEU A 476 -57.06 47.19 -40.51
CA LEU A 476 -57.82 45.93 -40.59
C LEU A 476 -59.28 46.16 -41.01
N LYS A 477 -59.89 45.22 -41.75
CA LYS A 477 -61.34 45.26 -42.06
C LYS A 477 -62.17 44.91 -40.82
N GLY A 478 -63.45 45.31 -40.79
CA GLY A 478 -64.31 45.20 -39.60
C GLY A 478 -64.40 43.78 -38.99
N GLU A 479 -64.41 42.72 -39.80
CA GLU A 479 -64.45 41.33 -39.33
C GLU A 479 -63.07 40.84 -38.82
N GLU A 480 -61.99 41.14 -39.55
CA GLU A 480 -60.60 40.84 -39.16
C GLU A 480 -60.20 41.57 -37.86
N LEU A 481 -60.73 42.77 -37.64
CA LEU A 481 -60.57 43.56 -36.44
C LEU A 481 -61.15 42.83 -35.20
N ILE A 482 -62.35 42.26 -35.35
CA ILE A 482 -63.05 41.52 -34.30
C ILE A 482 -62.35 40.18 -34.04
N GLU A 483 -61.89 39.49 -35.08
CA GLU A 483 -61.15 38.23 -34.95
C GLU A 483 -59.83 38.43 -34.18
N LYS A 484 -59.03 39.45 -34.54
CA LYS A 484 -57.78 39.78 -33.84
C LYS A 484 -58.02 40.24 -32.40
N PHE A 485 -59.11 40.97 -32.15
CA PHE A 485 -59.55 41.34 -30.80
C PHE A 485 -59.90 40.10 -29.96
N ASN A 486 -60.68 39.16 -30.51
CA ASN A 486 -61.06 37.92 -29.82
C ASN A 486 -59.86 37.02 -29.54
N ALA A 487 -58.93 36.87 -30.50
CA ALA A 487 -57.69 36.13 -30.30
C ALA A 487 -56.80 36.73 -29.19
N SER A 488 -56.72 38.07 -29.13
CA SER A 488 -56.00 38.78 -28.06
C SER A 488 -56.67 38.59 -26.70
N SER A 489 -58.02 38.56 -26.67
CA SER A 489 -58.82 38.27 -25.47
C SER A 489 -58.59 36.85 -24.94
N GLN A 490 -58.57 35.86 -25.84
CA GLN A 490 -58.27 34.46 -25.49
C GLN A 490 -56.82 34.30 -24.98
N SER A 491 -55.86 34.99 -25.60
CA SER A 491 -54.46 34.99 -25.17
C SER A 491 -54.29 35.59 -23.77
N LEU A 492 -54.98 36.70 -23.47
CA LEU A 492 -54.99 37.28 -22.13
C LEU A 492 -55.65 36.35 -21.10
N ALA A 493 -56.72 35.64 -21.47
CA ALA A 493 -57.38 34.68 -20.58
C ALA A 493 -56.46 33.49 -20.25
N GLN A 494 -55.73 32.98 -21.24
CA GLN A 494 -54.74 31.92 -21.04
C GLN A 494 -53.56 32.41 -20.18
N ALA A 495 -53.04 33.60 -20.45
CA ALA A 495 -51.98 34.20 -19.66
C ALA A 495 -52.41 34.39 -18.19
N ARG A 496 -53.67 34.82 -17.93
CA ARG A 496 -54.21 34.92 -16.55
C ARG A 496 -54.21 33.59 -15.82
N LYS A 497 -54.53 32.48 -16.49
CA LYS A 497 -54.50 31.14 -15.91
C LYS A 497 -53.07 30.74 -15.54
N ASN A 498 -52.12 30.89 -16.46
CA ASN A 498 -50.71 30.56 -16.24
C ASN A 498 -50.09 31.43 -15.14
N LEU A 499 -50.40 32.74 -15.12
CA LEU A 499 -49.92 33.68 -14.11
C LEU A 499 -50.35 33.28 -12.69
N SER A 500 -51.52 32.66 -12.51
CA SER A 500 -51.94 32.20 -11.18
C SER A 500 -51.04 31.09 -10.62
N GLU A 501 -50.73 30.09 -11.44
CA GLU A 501 -49.87 28.96 -11.07
C GLU A 501 -48.41 29.38 -10.90
N MET A 502 -47.89 30.22 -11.80
CA MET A 502 -46.52 30.74 -11.74
C MET A 502 -46.28 31.61 -10.51
N ARG A 503 -47.28 32.38 -10.05
CA ARG A 503 -47.19 33.17 -8.80
C ARG A 503 -46.94 32.27 -7.61
N ASP A 504 -47.71 31.18 -7.48
CA ASP A 504 -47.58 30.23 -6.37
C ASP A 504 -46.22 29.52 -6.40
N GLN A 505 -45.72 29.18 -7.59
CA GLN A 505 -44.41 28.55 -7.76
C GLN A 505 -43.25 29.47 -7.38
N VAL A 506 -43.30 30.76 -7.78
CA VAL A 506 -42.28 31.75 -7.42
C VAL A 506 -42.27 32.00 -5.91
N GLU A 507 -43.45 32.07 -5.28
CA GLU A 507 -43.54 32.27 -3.83
C GLU A 507 -43.10 31.02 -3.04
N LEU A 508 -43.39 29.81 -3.54
CA LEU A 508 -42.82 28.59 -2.96
C LEU A 508 -41.28 28.55 -3.08
N ALA A 509 -40.73 29.01 -4.21
CA ALA A 509 -39.27 29.10 -4.39
C ALA A 509 -38.66 30.12 -3.42
N ALA A 510 -39.32 31.25 -3.21
CA ALA A 510 -38.94 32.26 -2.22
C ALA A 510 -38.92 31.71 -0.79
N ASP A 511 -39.94 30.94 -0.39
CA ASP A 511 -39.99 30.33 0.94
C ASP A 511 -38.84 29.33 1.14
N LYS A 512 -38.51 28.56 0.10
CA LYS A 512 -37.34 27.67 0.12
C LYS A 512 -36.03 28.46 0.26
N VAL A 513 -35.91 29.62 -0.40
CA VAL A 513 -34.73 30.50 -0.24
C VAL A 513 -34.63 30.96 1.21
N ALA A 514 -35.71 31.47 1.79
CA ALA A 514 -35.73 31.92 3.18
C ALA A 514 -35.35 30.78 4.15
N GLY A 515 -35.86 29.57 3.94
CA GLY A 515 -35.50 28.39 4.72
C GLY A 515 -34.03 27.99 4.59
N ALA A 516 -33.45 28.09 3.38
CA ALA A 516 -32.03 27.81 3.14
C ALA A 516 -31.11 28.88 3.75
N GLU A 517 -31.50 30.17 3.70
CA GLU A 517 -30.78 31.26 4.36
C GLU A 517 -30.76 31.08 5.89
N LEU A 518 -31.89 30.68 6.48
CA LEU A 518 -32.00 30.44 7.93
C LEU A 518 -31.16 29.23 8.39
N LYS A 519 -31.09 28.17 7.58
CA LYS A 519 -30.17 27.04 7.83
C LYS A 519 -28.70 27.46 7.75
N LEU A 520 -28.35 28.29 6.77
CA LEU A 520 -26.99 28.81 6.64
C LEU A 520 -26.62 29.72 7.83
N GLN A 521 -27.53 30.59 8.27
CA GLN A 521 -27.33 31.46 9.43
C GLN A 521 -27.21 30.68 10.75
N SER A 522 -28.00 29.62 10.93
CA SER A 522 -27.96 28.79 12.13
C SER A 522 -26.74 27.86 12.22
N THR A 523 -25.96 27.72 11.15
CA THR A 523 -24.71 26.94 11.16
C THR A 523 -23.63 27.71 11.92
N LYS A 524 -23.26 27.22 13.11
CA LYS A 524 -22.31 27.88 14.02
C LYS A 524 -20.97 27.13 14.06
N GLY A 525 -19.88 27.88 14.05
CA GLY A 525 -18.53 27.30 14.15
C GLY A 525 -18.18 26.86 15.58
N PRO A 526 -17.15 26.02 15.76
CA PRO A 526 -16.77 25.46 17.07
C PRO A 526 -16.38 26.52 18.11
N LEU A 527 -15.80 27.66 17.69
CA LEU A 527 -15.45 28.76 18.59
C LEU A 527 -16.57 29.81 18.75
N PHE A 528 -17.69 29.66 18.03
CA PHE A 528 -18.73 30.68 17.97
C PHE A 528 -19.45 30.84 19.31
N ALA A 529 -19.86 29.75 19.97
CA ALA A 529 -20.61 29.81 21.22
C ALA A 529 -19.81 30.47 22.36
N THR A 530 -18.55 30.06 22.54
CA THR A 530 -17.64 30.64 23.54
C THR A 530 -17.41 32.14 23.27
N THR A 531 -17.17 32.49 22.00
CA THR A 531 -16.94 33.89 21.61
C THR A 531 -18.21 34.74 21.74
N GLN A 532 -19.39 34.18 21.44
CA GLN A 532 -20.67 34.84 21.61
C GLN A 532 -20.90 35.22 23.06
N GLN A 533 -20.58 34.30 23.99
CA GLN A 533 -20.71 34.53 25.42
C GLN A 533 -19.76 35.64 25.91
N GLU A 534 -18.50 35.62 25.48
CA GLU A 534 -17.52 36.66 25.82
C GLU A 534 -17.91 38.05 25.28
N MET A 535 -18.54 38.10 24.11
CA MET A 535 -18.91 39.35 23.43
C MET A 535 -20.29 39.89 23.82
N MET A 536 -21.04 39.24 24.71
CA MET A 536 -22.36 39.73 25.13
C MET A 536 -22.41 41.21 25.57
N PRO A 537 -21.37 41.80 26.22
CA PRO A 537 -21.34 43.24 26.49
C PRO A 537 -21.42 44.12 25.23
N LEU A 538 -20.80 43.71 24.12
CA LEU A 538 -20.79 44.44 22.85
C LEU A 538 -22.20 44.55 22.25
N LEU A 539 -23.06 43.53 22.41
CA LEU A 539 -24.45 43.60 21.98
C LEU A 539 -25.18 44.78 22.64
N GLY A 540 -24.89 45.05 23.92
CA GLY A 540 -25.42 46.21 24.64
C GLY A 540 -24.95 47.54 24.06
N GLU A 541 -23.67 47.64 23.68
CA GLU A 541 -23.09 48.83 23.04
C GLU A 541 -23.68 49.08 21.65
N ILE A 542 -23.81 48.04 20.82
CA ILE A 542 -24.42 48.11 19.49
C ILE A 542 -25.89 48.56 19.61
N ARG A 543 -26.65 48.00 20.57
CA ARG A 543 -28.03 48.44 20.85
C ARG A 543 -28.09 49.92 21.21
N ALA A 544 -27.25 50.38 22.13
CA ALA A 544 -27.25 51.76 22.57
C ALA A 544 -26.94 52.73 21.41
N ARG A 545 -25.96 52.37 20.56
CA ARG A 545 -25.55 53.18 19.40
C ARG A 545 -26.66 53.25 18.33
N ILE A 546 -27.24 52.11 17.95
CA ILE A 546 -28.23 52.05 16.86
C ILE A 546 -29.60 52.61 17.31
N TYR A 547 -30.03 52.35 18.55
CA TYR A 547 -31.26 52.95 19.08
C TYR A 547 -31.16 54.45 19.29
N GLY A 548 -29.98 54.97 19.66
CA GLY A 548 -29.73 56.41 19.75
C GLY A 548 -29.86 57.13 18.41
N LEU A 549 -29.51 56.48 17.30
CA LEU A 549 -29.70 57.02 15.94
C LEU A 549 -31.16 56.98 15.47
N ALA A 550 -31.99 56.10 16.04
CA ALA A 550 -33.40 55.92 15.69
C ALA A 550 -34.37 56.70 16.61
N ASP A 551 -33.86 57.41 17.62
CA ASP A 551 -34.62 58.13 18.67
C ASP A 551 -35.59 57.22 19.47
N ILE A 552 -35.19 55.95 19.69
CA ILE A 552 -35.98 54.94 20.43
C ILE A 552 -35.41 54.77 21.85
N LYS A 553 -36.27 54.81 22.87
CA LYS A 553 -35.87 54.55 24.28
C LYS A 553 -35.41 53.10 24.47
N LEU A 554 -34.22 52.92 25.05
CA LEU A 554 -33.63 51.63 25.39
C LEU A 554 -34.55 50.79 26.28
N PRO A 555 -34.83 49.51 25.95
CA PRO A 555 -35.45 48.58 26.87
C PRO A 555 -34.49 48.25 28.04
N GLU A 556 -35.08 48.04 29.22
CA GLU A 556 -34.37 47.80 30.49
C GLU A 556 -33.43 46.57 30.41
N LYS A 557 -32.26 46.64 31.07
CA LYS A 557 -31.20 45.61 31.04
C LYS A 557 -31.76 44.21 31.32
N GLN A 558 -31.84 43.36 30.30
CA GLN A 558 -32.04 41.93 30.49
C GLN A 558 -30.76 41.30 31.04
N GLN A 559 -30.84 40.69 32.22
CA GLN A 559 -29.78 39.85 32.77
C GLN A 559 -29.60 38.61 31.88
N VAL A 560 -28.40 38.44 31.34
CA VAL A 560 -28.02 37.27 30.56
C VAL A 560 -27.84 36.08 31.53
N PRO A 561 -28.48 34.91 31.29
CA PRO A 561 -28.30 33.74 32.13
C PRO A 561 -26.85 33.26 32.08
N GLY A 562 -26.26 32.99 33.25
CA GLY A 562 -24.93 32.38 33.35
C GLY A 562 -24.98 30.92 32.89
N VAL A 563 -24.35 30.61 31.75
CA VAL A 563 -24.14 29.24 31.27
C VAL A 563 -22.65 28.89 31.40
N GLY A 564 -22.38 27.68 31.89
CA GLY A 564 -21.10 27.26 32.47
C GLY A 564 -19.87 27.26 31.55
N SER A 565 -18.74 27.53 32.19
CA SER A 565 -17.33 27.66 31.76
C SER A 565 -16.68 26.49 30.97
N ALA A 566 -17.44 25.52 30.44
CA ALA A 566 -16.86 24.29 29.89
C ALA A 566 -16.16 24.47 28.52
N ALA A 567 -16.56 25.46 27.71
CA ALA A 567 -16.07 25.63 26.34
C ALA A 567 -14.78 26.47 26.18
N ALA A 568 -14.22 26.97 27.29
CA ALA A 568 -12.96 27.75 27.30
C ALA A 568 -11.70 26.88 27.46
N ALA A 569 -11.84 25.63 27.90
CA ALA A 569 -10.72 24.75 28.23
C ALA A 569 -9.78 24.41 27.05
N PRO A 570 -10.25 24.13 25.82
CA PRO A 570 -9.35 23.77 24.71
C PRO A 570 -8.43 24.91 24.27
N LEU A 571 -8.94 26.15 24.28
CA LEU A 571 -8.14 27.34 23.92
C LEU A 571 -7.09 27.69 24.98
N GLN A 572 -7.38 27.46 26.26
CA GLN A 572 -6.41 27.66 27.35
C GLN A 572 -5.26 26.64 27.30
N ILE A 573 -5.55 25.39 26.90
CA ILE A 573 -4.51 24.36 26.69
C ILE A 573 -3.60 24.77 25.52
N LEU A 574 -4.16 25.28 24.42
CA LEU A 574 -3.42 25.64 23.20
C LEU A 574 -2.74 27.02 23.26
N GLN A 575 -3.11 27.88 24.21
CA GLN A 575 -2.40 29.15 24.47
C GLN A 575 -0.96 28.94 24.95
N LYS A 576 -0.65 27.76 25.52
CA LYS A 576 0.68 27.43 26.05
C LYS A 576 1.80 27.43 25.00
N TRP A 577 1.48 27.27 23.71
CA TRP A 577 2.48 27.36 22.63
C TRP A 577 3.15 28.74 22.53
N GLY A 578 2.61 29.78 23.18
CA GLY A 578 3.17 31.14 23.15
C GLY A 578 4.10 31.51 24.31
N ASP A 579 4.04 30.81 25.47
CA ASP A 579 4.48 31.43 26.74
C ASP A 579 5.76 30.85 27.39
N GLU A 580 6.14 29.57 27.22
CA GLU A 580 7.51 29.03 27.52
C GLU A 580 7.55 27.49 27.28
N PRO A 581 8.66 26.89 26.80
CA PRO A 581 8.74 25.44 26.61
C PRO A 581 9.26 24.76 27.88
N ASP A 582 8.38 24.08 28.61
CA ASP A 582 8.77 23.10 29.63
C ASP A 582 7.75 21.95 29.64
N LEU A 583 7.72 21.17 28.57
CA LEU A 583 6.78 20.06 28.42
C LEU A 583 7.53 18.75 28.10
N PRO A 584 7.46 17.73 28.98
CA PRO A 584 7.91 16.39 28.64
C PRO A 584 7.07 15.83 27.49
N LEU A 585 7.66 14.95 26.65
CA LEU A 585 7.04 14.32 25.47
C LEU A 585 5.61 13.77 25.70
N GLY A 586 5.30 13.31 26.92
CA GLY A 586 3.97 12.83 27.29
C GLY A 586 2.86 13.89 27.27
N GLY A 587 3.16 15.17 27.56
CA GLY A 587 2.19 16.27 27.51
C GLY A 587 1.84 16.68 26.08
N LEU A 588 2.77 16.51 25.14
CA LEU A 588 2.63 16.91 23.74
C LEU A 588 1.51 16.13 23.01
N VAL A 589 1.33 14.84 23.34
CA VAL A 589 0.27 14.00 22.75
C VAL A 589 -1.11 14.57 23.08
N THR A 590 -1.35 14.95 24.34
CA THR A 590 -2.64 15.48 24.78
C THR A 590 -2.94 16.85 24.15
N GLU A 591 -1.92 17.71 24.03
CA GLU A 591 -2.06 19.01 23.38
C GLU A 591 -2.34 18.88 21.89
N MET A 592 -1.60 18.01 21.18
CA MET A 592 -1.85 17.74 19.75
C MET A 592 -3.21 17.10 19.50
N GLN A 593 -3.67 16.20 20.37
CA GLN A 593 -5.01 15.62 20.27
C GLN A 593 -6.09 16.69 20.43
N THR A 594 -5.94 17.58 21.41
CA THR A 594 -6.85 18.71 21.63
C THR A 594 -6.88 19.64 20.41
N TYR A 595 -5.72 19.88 19.78
CA TYR A 595 -5.64 20.65 18.54
C TYR A 595 -6.33 19.95 17.37
N LEU A 596 -6.07 18.65 17.19
CA LEU A 596 -6.66 17.84 16.13
C LEU A 596 -8.19 17.79 16.24
N ASP A 597 -8.74 17.63 17.45
CA ASP A 597 -10.18 17.60 17.70
C ASP A 597 -10.85 18.96 17.35
N LEU A 598 -10.18 20.06 17.68
CA LEU A 598 -10.63 21.41 17.34
C LEU A 598 -10.59 21.65 15.82
N LEU A 599 -9.53 21.21 15.14
CA LEU A 599 -9.41 21.26 13.68
C LEU A 599 -10.46 20.40 12.98
N SER A 600 -10.72 19.20 13.49
CA SER A 600 -11.76 18.30 12.99
C SER A 600 -13.14 18.96 13.04
N SER A 601 -13.48 19.54 14.20
CA SER A 601 -14.73 20.29 14.39
C SER A 601 -14.83 21.49 13.46
N ARG A 602 -13.70 22.15 13.16
CA ARG A 602 -13.64 23.27 12.20
C ARG A 602 -13.83 22.81 10.76
N LEU A 603 -13.20 21.71 10.38
CA LEU A 603 -13.30 21.11 9.06
C LEU A 603 -14.74 20.67 8.79
N GLN A 604 -15.38 20.01 9.75
CA GLN A 604 -16.80 19.64 9.68
C GLN A 604 -17.68 20.88 9.47
N PHE A 605 -17.47 21.94 10.26
CA PHE A 605 -18.20 23.20 10.07
C PHE A 605 -17.99 23.81 8.67
N ILE A 606 -16.77 23.80 8.14
CA ILE A 606 -16.47 24.32 6.80
C ILE A 606 -17.24 23.52 5.73
N GLU A 607 -17.26 22.20 5.88
CA GLU A 607 -17.93 21.30 4.94
C GLU A 607 -19.46 21.41 5.01
N GLU A 608 -20.03 21.47 6.23
CA GLU A 608 -21.45 21.74 6.44
C GLU A 608 -21.84 23.10 5.86
N ASN A 609 -21.08 24.16 6.15
CA ASN A 609 -21.33 25.51 5.61
C ASN A 609 -21.27 25.52 4.07
N ARG A 610 -20.32 24.81 3.47
CA ARG A 610 -20.21 24.65 2.00
C ARG A 610 -21.45 23.97 1.43
N GLN A 611 -21.94 22.90 2.06
CA GLN A 611 -23.17 22.21 1.63
C GLN A 611 -24.41 23.10 1.74
N GLN A 612 -24.50 23.93 2.80
CA GLN A 612 -25.59 24.89 2.95
C GLN A 612 -25.50 26.00 1.88
N GLU A 613 -24.32 26.53 1.59
CA GLU A 613 -24.12 27.53 0.52
C GLU A 613 -24.46 26.98 -0.88
N GLN A 614 -24.13 25.71 -1.16
CA GLN A 614 -24.50 25.05 -2.40
C GLN A 614 -26.01 24.81 -2.50
N THR A 615 -26.65 24.42 -1.38
CA THR A 615 -28.11 24.31 -1.30
C THR A 615 -28.76 25.65 -1.57
N LEU A 616 -28.28 26.72 -0.92
CA LEU A 616 -28.78 28.07 -1.09
C LEU A 616 -28.63 28.53 -2.55
N LEU A 617 -27.49 28.28 -3.18
CA LEU A 617 -27.24 28.61 -4.59
C LEU A 617 -28.27 27.94 -5.52
N LYS A 618 -28.54 26.64 -5.33
CA LYS A 618 -29.53 25.90 -6.12
C LYS A 618 -30.93 26.50 -6.00
N VAL A 619 -31.34 26.87 -4.79
CA VAL A 619 -32.69 27.40 -4.55
C VAL A 619 -32.82 28.84 -5.10
N TRP A 620 -31.79 29.68 -4.97
CA TRP A 620 -31.77 31.01 -5.59
C TRP A 620 -31.83 30.94 -7.13
N HIS A 621 -31.16 29.97 -7.77
CA HIS A 621 -31.32 29.74 -9.20
C HIS A 621 -32.75 29.36 -9.57
N ALA A 622 -33.40 28.51 -8.77
CA ALA A 622 -34.80 28.13 -9.01
C ALA A 622 -35.75 29.32 -8.89
N GLU A 623 -35.56 30.21 -7.89
CA GLU A 623 -36.35 31.45 -7.77
C GLU A 623 -36.11 32.37 -8.97
N LYS A 624 -34.86 32.51 -9.44
CA LYS A 624 -34.54 33.30 -10.65
C LYS A 624 -35.30 32.78 -11.87
N VAL A 625 -35.22 31.47 -12.14
CA VAL A 625 -35.89 30.85 -13.30
C VAL A 625 -37.40 31.07 -13.23
N GLY A 626 -38.01 30.87 -12.07
CA GLY A 626 -39.44 31.14 -11.89
C GLY A 626 -39.80 32.62 -12.10
N LEU A 627 -38.94 33.55 -11.65
CA LEU A 627 -39.14 34.98 -11.88
C LEU A 627 -38.98 35.37 -13.36
N ASP A 628 -38.07 34.73 -14.09
CA ASP A 628 -37.89 34.93 -15.54
C ASP A 628 -39.16 34.54 -16.30
N GLU A 629 -39.67 33.33 -16.06
CA GLU A 629 -40.90 32.82 -16.68
C GLU A 629 -42.14 33.66 -16.32
N LEU A 630 -42.25 34.10 -15.07
CA LEU A 630 -43.34 34.96 -14.60
C LEU A 630 -43.28 36.35 -15.28
N ILE A 631 -42.08 36.94 -15.39
CA ILE A 631 -41.89 38.25 -16.03
C ILE A 631 -42.22 38.18 -17.52
N ASP A 632 -41.81 37.12 -18.22
CA ASP A 632 -42.12 36.93 -19.63
C ASP A 632 -43.63 36.78 -19.85
N THR A 633 -44.30 35.97 -19.04
CA THR A 633 -45.76 35.79 -19.09
C THR A 633 -46.51 37.08 -18.73
N LEU A 634 -45.99 37.90 -17.81
CA LEU A 634 -46.53 39.22 -17.48
C LEU A 634 -46.37 40.22 -18.65
N ASN A 635 -45.23 40.18 -19.36
CA ASN A 635 -45.02 41.00 -20.56
C ASN A 635 -46.03 40.63 -21.66
N ASP A 636 -46.25 39.34 -21.89
CA ASP A 636 -47.24 38.84 -22.86
C ASP A 636 -48.67 39.24 -22.47
N ALA A 637 -49.04 39.07 -21.21
CA ALA A 637 -50.33 39.53 -20.70
C ALA A 637 -50.53 41.04 -20.84
N LEU A 638 -49.49 41.84 -20.56
CA LEU A 638 -49.51 43.29 -20.73
C LEU A 638 -49.71 43.68 -22.21
N LEU A 639 -49.03 42.97 -23.11
CA LEU A 639 -49.18 43.16 -24.55
C LEU A 639 -50.60 42.83 -25.02
N SER A 640 -51.14 41.66 -24.67
CA SER A 640 -52.51 41.27 -25.02
C SER A 640 -53.54 42.24 -24.43
N ALA A 641 -53.38 42.68 -23.18
CA ALA A 641 -54.25 43.68 -22.56
C ALA A 641 -54.22 45.03 -23.29
N ARG A 642 -53.05 45.45 -23.78
CA ARG A 642 -52.91 46.68 -24.57
C ARG A 642 -53.59 46.53 -25.93
N GLN A 643 -53.39 45.41 -26.60
CA GLN A 643 -54.02 45.09 -27.89
C GLN A 643 -55.55 45.04 -27.78
N ILE A 644 -56.09 44.42 -26.73
CA ILE A 644 -57.54 44.42 -26.44
C ILE A 644 -58.05 45.85 -26.27
N ARG A 645 -57.36 46.69 -25.50
CA ARG A 645 -57.79 48.07 -25.27
C ARG A 645 -57.75 48.92 -26.55
N GLU A 646 -56.68 48.81 -27.34
CA GLU A 646 -56.54 49.53 -28.62
C GLU A 646 -57.58 49.04 -29.64
N GLY A 647 -57.82 47.73 -29.71
CA GLY A 647 -58.88 47.12 -30.52
C GLY A 647 -60.28 47.55 -30.08
N ALA A 648 -60.55 47.62 -28.77
CA ALA A 648 -61.82 48.10 -28.22
C ALA A 648 -62.09 49.57 -28.58
N ILE A 649 -61.08 50.44 -28.45
CA ILE A 649 -61.17 51.86 -28.84
C ILE A 649 -61.47 51.99 -30.34
N GLU A 650 -60.82 51.19 -31.18
CA GLU A 650 -61.01 51.23 -32.63
C GLU A 650 -62.36 50.65 -33.06
N ILE A 651 -62.81 49.54 -32.44
CA ILE A 651 -64.16 48.98 -32.61
C ILE A 651 -65.20 50.04 -32.22
N GLN A 652 -65.04 50.73 -31.09
CA GLN A 652 -65.96 51.77 -30.63
C GLN A 652 -66.02 52.97 -31.59
N LYS A 653 -64.87 53.43 -32.12
CA LYS A 653 -64.82 54.47 -33.16
C LYS A 653 -65.57 54.06 -34.43
N ARG A 654 -65.44 52.80 -34.86
CA ARG A 654 -66.05 52.29 -36.10
C ARG A 654 -67.53 51.96 -35.96
N VAL A 655 -67.98 51.57 -34.77
CA VAL A 655 -69.41 51.49 -34.40
C VAL A 655 -70.04 52.88 -34.48
N GLY A 656 -69.40 53.91 -33.94
CA GLY A 656 -69.84 55.31 -34.06
C GLY A 656 -69.90 55.83 -35.51
N ARG A 657 -69.07 55.27 -36.40
CA ARG A 657 -69.04 55.57 -37.86
C ARG A 657 -69.96 54.67 -38.70
N ARG A 658 -70.76 53.77 -38.09
CA ARG A 658 -71.65 52.78 -38.74
C ARG A 658 -70.92 51.77 -39.65
N GLN A 659 -69.64 51.54 -39.41
CA GLN A 659 -68.81 50.59 -40.18
C GLN A 659 -68.80 49.17 -39.58
N ILE A 660 -69.28 49.02 -38.34
CA ILE A 660 -69.49 47.75 -37.64
C ILE A 660 -70.94 47.75 -37.14
N ARG A 661 -71.65 46.64 -37.32
CA ARG A 661 -73.05 46.55 -36.89
C ARG A 661 -73.15 46.33 -35.37
N PRO A 662 -74.17 46.88 -34.68
CA PRO A 662 -74.29 46.78 -33.21
C PRO A 662 -74.36 45.33 -32.67
N ASP A 663 -74.88 44.40 -33.46
CA ASP A 663 -74.96 42.96 -33.17
C ASP A 663 -73.60 42.24 -33.24
N GLN A 664 -72.59 42.85 -33.85
CA GLN A 664 -71.23 42.33 -34.00
C GLN A 664 -70.27 42.87 -32.92
N VAL A 665 -70.74 43.71 -32.00
CA VAL A 665 -69.91 44.30 -30.95
C VAL A 665 -69.69 43.28 -29.83
N PRO A 666 -68.44 43.00 -29.44
CA PRO A 666 -68.14 42.09 -28.33
C PRO A 666 -68.80 42.56 -27.01
N PRO A 667 -69.39 41.66 -26.21
CA PRO A 667 -69.98 42.00 -24.92
C PRO A 667 -68.91 42.54 -23.95
N ASN A 668 -69.28 43.49 -23.09
CA ASN A 668 -68.41 44.15 -22.09
C ASN A 668 -67.27 45.02 -22.65
N LEU A 669 -67.42 45.56 -23.87
CA LEU A 669 -66.45 46.45 -24.51
C LEU A 669 -65.99 47.61 -23.59
N ASP A 670 -66.93 48.20 -22.83
CA ASP A 670 -66.65 49.33 -21.94
C ASP A 670 -65.76 48.96 -20.74
N GLN A 671 -65.91 47.75 -20.19
CA GLN A 671 -65.06 47.24 -19.10
C GLN A 671 -63.64 46.93 -19.59
N LEU A 672 -63.49 46.56 -20.87
CA LEU A 672 -62.21 46.21 -21.49
C LEU A 672 -61.39 47.42 -21.95
N MET A 673 -61.99 48.62 -21.95
CA MET A 673 -61.29 49.89 -22.16
C MET A 673 -60.68 50.48 -20.88
N ASP A 674 -61.02 49.94 -19.71
CA ASP A 674 -60.54 50.43 -18.42
C ASP A 674 -59.01 50.29 -18.30
N ARG A 675 -58.35 51.36 -17.84
CA ARG A 675 -56.90 51.43 -17.65
C ARG A 675 -56.42 50.60 -16.47
N THR A 676 -57.29 50.30 -15.50
CA THR A 676 -56.93 49.62 -14.25
C THR A 676 -56.21 48.27 -14.46
N ILE A 677 -56.61 47.48 -15.45
CA ILE A 677 -55.97 46.17 -15.74
C ILE A 677 -54.53 46.35 -16.21
N LEU A 678 -54.27 47.35 -17.06
CA LEU A 678 -52.94 47.67 -17.57
C LEU A 678 -52.03 48.21 -16.48
N GLU A 679 -52.54 49.11 -15.64
CA GLU A 679 -51.76 49.66 -14.53
C GLU A 679 -51.41 48.58 -13.50
N ARG A 680 -52.33 47.68 -13.18
CA ARG A 680 -52.07 46.55 -12.25
C ARG A 680 -51.00 45.59 -12.78
N LEU A 681 -51.06 45.23 -14.07
CA LEU A 681 -50.04 44.38 -14.70
C LEU A 681 -48.68 45.09 -14.80
N ARG A 682 -48.65 46.41 -15.02
CA ARG A 682 -47.41 47.21 -15.02
C ARG A 682 -46.76 47.26 -13.64
N GLU A 683 -47.56 47.52 -12.60
CA GLU A 683 -47.10 47.61 -11.22
C GLU A 683 -46.55 46.25 -10.74
N GLU A 684 -47.25 45.16 -11.05
CA GLU A 684 -46.79 43.80 -10.75
C GLU A 684 -45.49 43.48 -11.50
N LEU A 685 -45.41 43.76 -12.80
CA LEU A 685 -44.21 43.58 -13.61
C LEU A 685 -43.01 44.37 -13.05
N ALA A 686 -43.21 45.62 -12.64
CA ALA A 686 -42.18 46.45 -12.04
C ALA A 686 -41.66 45.83 -10.73
N THR A 687 -42.57 45.37 -9.88
CA THR A 687 -42.24 44.72 -8.59
C THR A 687 -41.46 43.43 -8.78
N ARG A 688 -41.88 42.56 -9.73
CA ARG A 688 -41.20 41.29 -10.01
C ARG A 688 -39.83 41.50 -10.65
N ARG A 689 -39.67 42.49 -11.55
CA ARG A 689 -38.37 42.89 -12.09
C ARG A 689 -37.41 43.40 -10.99
N GLN A 690 -37.91 44.19 -10.05
CA GLN A 690 -37.09 44.65 -8.92
C GLN A 690 -36.64 43.47 -8.04
N ARG A 691 -37.51 42.49 -7.80
CA ARG A 691 -37.16 41.26 -7.07
C ARG A 691 -36.09 40.45 -7.80
N LYS A 692 -36.25 40.23 -9.12
CA LYS A 692 -35.24 39.58 -9.96
C LYS A 692 -33.88 40.28 -9.88
N GLY A 693 -33.84 41.61 -9.95
CA GLY A 693 -32.58 42.36 -9.82
C GLY A 693 -31.86 42.09 -8.50
N ARG A 694 -32.60 41.99 -7.38
CA ARG A 694 -32.02 41.62 -6.07
C ARG A 694 -31.53 40.17 -6.03
N VAL A 695 -32.28 39.25 -6.65
CA VAL A 695 -31.90 37.83 -6.78
C VAL A 695 -30.58 37.71 -7.52
N GLU A 696 -30.47 38.33 -8.69
CA GLU A 696 -29.26 38.25 -9.53
C GLU A 696 -28.04 38.86 -8.84
N GLU A 697 -28.20 39.99 -8.15
CA GLU A 697 -27.11 40.58 -7.36
C GLU A 697 -26.59 39.62 -6.28
N ARG A 698 -27.49 39.00 -5.50
CA ARG A 698 -27.10 38.04 -4.46
C ARG A 698 -26.50 36.77 -5.03
N LEU A 699 -27.04 36.30 -6.16
CA LEU A 699 -26.61 35.08 -6.82
C LEU A 699 -25.17 35.21 -7.35
N VAL A 700 -24.82 36.35 -7.97
CA VAL A 700 -23.44 36.63 -8.41
C VAL A 700 -22.44 36.62 -7.24
N LEU A 701 -22.84 37.20 -6.10
CA LEU A 701 -21.99 37.21 -4.91
C LEU A 701 -21.80 35.80 -4.32
N LEU A 702 -22.87 34.99 -4.31
CA LEU A 702 -22.85 33.62 -3.80
C LEU A 702 -22.07 32.69 -4.74
N GLU A 703 -22.24 32.78 -6.06
CA GLU A 703 -21.47 32.02 -7.05
C GLU A 703 -19.98 32.28 -6.91
N LYS A 704 -19.59 33.56 -6.77
CA LYS A 704 -18.18 33.93 -6.54
C LYS A 704 -17.64 33.31 -5.25
N ARG A 705 -18.44 33.30 -4.17
CA ARG A 705 -18.08 32.72 -2.88
C ARG A 705 -17.91 31.20 -2.95
N VAL A 706 -18.85 30.50 -3.60
CA VAL A 706 -18.82 29.05 -3.78
C VAL A 706 -17.66 28.62 -4.70
N GLN A 707 -17.36 29.39 -5.75
CA GLN A 707 -16.21 29.13 -6.63
C GLN A 707 -14.85 29.32 -5.93
N ALA A 708 -14.74 30.32 -5.04
CA ALA A 708 -13.53 30.58 -4.26
C ALA A 708 -13.25 29.50 -3.19
N GLN A 709 -14.24 28.70 -2.79
CA GLN A 709 -14.14 27.78 -1.65
C GLN A 709 -13.40 26.45 -1.93
N ASN A 710 -12.94 26.17 -3.15
CA ASN A 710 -12.34 24.86 -3.48
C ASN A 710 -10.91 24.65 -2.91
N GLN A 711 -10.19 25.70 -2.51
CA GLN A 711 -8.80 25.57 -2.03
C GLN A 711 -8.69 25.42 -0.50
N PHE A 712 -9.67 25.93 0.25
CA PHE A 712 -9.61 26.04 1.71
C PHE A 712 -9.68 24.67 2.46
N PRO A 713 -10.56 23.72 2.08
CA PRO A 713 -10.64 22.41 2.74
C PRO A 713 -9.41 21.53 2.47
N LYS A 714 -8.72 21.73 1.34
CA LYS A 714 -7.57 20.93 0.94
C LYS A 714 -6.42 21.05 1.95
N HIS A 715 -5.98 22.28 2.23
CA HIS A 715 -4.87 22.53 3.16
C HIS A 715 -5.22 22.11 4.61
N PHE A 716 -6.47 22.30 5.04
CA PHE A 716 -6.93 21.82 6.35
C PHE A 716 -6.93 20.29 6.44
N ASN A 717 -7.32 19.58 5.38
CA ASN A 717 -7.26 18.11 5.32
C ASN A 717 -5.81 17.60 5.35
N GLU A 718 -4.91 18.26 4.63
CA GLU A 718 -3.48 17.92 4.64
C GLU A 718 -2.87 18.15 6.03
N LEU A 719 -3.18 19.28 6.67
CA LEU A 719 -2.76 19.57 8.04
C LEU A 719 -3.31 18.55 9.04
N PHE A 720 -4.59 18.19 8.92
CA PHE A 720 -5.21 17.15 9.74
C PHE A 720 -4.45 15.81 9.60
N GLY A 721 -4.15 15.39 8.37
CA GLY A 721 -3.41 14.15 8.12
C GLY A 721 -1.98 14.15 8.67
N VAL A 722 -1.28 15.29 8.61
CA VAL A 722 0.05 15.47 9.20
C VAL A 722 -0.01 15.33 10.72
N LEU A 723 -0.95 16.03 11.38
CA LEU A 723 -1.11 16.00 12.84
C LEU A 723 -1.53 14.63 13.37
N ASP A 724 -2.50 13.99 12.72
CA ASP A 724 -2.94 12.63 13.03
C ASP A 724 -1.78 11.62 12.91
N SER A 725 -0.91 11.79 11.91
CA SER A 725 0.30 10.99 11.76
C SER A 725 1.33 11.27 12.87
N LYS A 726 1.51 12.53 13.28
CA LYS A 726 2.40 12.89 14.39
C LYS A 726 1.94 12.26 15.70
N ILE A 727 0.65 12.31 16.01
CA ILE A 727 0.08 11.73 17.23
C ILE A 727 0.34 10.23 17.29
N ARG A 728 0.11 9.50 16.18
CA ARG A 728 0.43 8.06 16.10
C ARG A 728 1.90 7.78 16.38
N VAL A 729 2.81 8.54 15.76
CA VAL A 729 4.25 8.33 15.95
C VAL A 729 4.68 8.65 17.38
N LEU A 730 4.12 9.70 18.02
CA LEU A 730 4.36 10.01 19.44
C LEU A 730 3.82 8.91 20.37
N GLN A 731 2.66 8.33 20.06
CA GLN A 731 2.12 7.20 20.82
C GLN A 731 3.00 5.95 20.71
N ASP A 732 3.51 5.65 19.51
CA ASP A 732 4.47 4.56 19.31
C ASP A 732 5.78 4.83 20.04
N GLN A 733 6.23 6.09 20.07
CA GLN A 733 7.41 6.49 20.84
C GLN A 733 7.24 6.23 22.34
N ASN A 734 6.08 6.57 22.91
CA ASN A 734 5.78 6.25 24.30
C ASN A 734 5.78 4.73 24.58
N LYS A 735 5.35 3.90 23.61
CA LYS A 735 5.45 2.43 23.73
C LYS A 735 6.92 1.97 23.70
N TYR A 736 7.74 2.53 22.82
CA TYR A 736 9.17 2.19 22.76
C TYR A 736 9.88 2.54 24.07
N LEU A 737 9.61 3.71 24.64
CA LEU A 737 10.12 4.12 25.95
C LEU A 737 9.66 3.17 27.07
N ALA A 738 8.39 2.77 27.08
CA ALA A 738 7.85 1.86 28.08
C ALA A 738 8.45 0.45 27.99
N SER A 739 8.73 -0.05 26.78
CA SER A 739 9.18 -1.43 26.55
C SER A 739 10.56 -1.77 27.16
N PHE A 740 11.36 -0.77 27.53
CA PHE A 740 12.68 -0.97 28.17
C PHE A 740 12.91 -0.09 29.42
N ALA A 741 11.85 0.47 29.99
CA ALA A 741 11.93 1.17 31.27
C ALA A 741 12.08 0.21 32.47
N VAL A 742 11.66 -1.06 32.30
CA VAL A 742 11.66 -2.08 33.36
C VAL A 742 13.05 -2.68 33.52
N ALA A 743 13.61 -2.60 34.73
CA ALA A 743 14.91 -3.18 35.05
C ALA A 743 14.87 -4.72 34.92
N TYR A 744 16.01 -5.34 34.57
CA TYR A 744 16.10 -6.80 34.41
C TYR A 744 15.68 -7.58 35.67
N ALA A 745 15.87 -7.00 36.86
CA ALA A 745 15.40 -7.57 38.12
C ALA A 745 13.89 -7.83 38.11
N ASP A 746 13.13 -6.92 37.48
CA ASP A 746 11.67 -6.88 37.44
C ASP A 746 11.07 -7.62 36.22
N TRP A 747 11.90 -8.27 35.39
CA TRP A 747 11.42 -9.11 34.27
C TRP A 747 10.70 -10.36 34.79
N SER A 748 9.69 -10.81 34.05
CA SER A 748 8.96 -12.04 34.36
C SER A 748 9.86 -13.29 34.22
N GLU A 749 9.53 -14.35 34.97
CA GLU A 749 10.25 -15.63 34.88
C GLU A 749 10.25 -16.21 33.45
N THR A 750 9.17 -15.98 32.70
CA THR A 750 9.07 -16.39 31.29
C THR A 750 10.08 -15.65 30.41
N GLU A 751 10.26 -14.34 30.61
CA GLU A 751 11.21 -13.53 29.83
C GLU A 751 12.66 -13.89 30.14
N LYS A 752 12.96 -14.12 31.43
CA LYS A 752 14.28 -14.62 31.87
C LYS A 752 14.57 -15.99 31.24
N LYS A 753 13.59 -16.90 31.25
CA LYS A 753 13.71 -18.22 30.61
C LYS A 753 13.89 -18.11 29.08
N ASN A 754 13.13 -17.26 28.41
CA ASN A 754 13.26 -17.03 26.97
C ASN A 754 14.64 -16.46 26.61
N LEU A 755 15.17 -15.54 27.41
CA LEU A 755 16.52 -15.01 27.23
C LEU A 755 17.56 -16.13 27.35
N THR A 756 17.46 -16.98 28.38
CA THR A 756 18.38 -18.11 28.54
C THR A 756 18.28 -19.12 27.39
N GLN A 757 17.08 -19.40 26.89
CA GLN A 757 16.90 -20.28 25.73
C GLN A 757 17.48 -19.70 24.45
N GLU A 758 17.31 -18.40 24.23
CA GLU A 758 17.89 -17.70 23.07
C GLU A 758 19.42 -17.65 23.15
N ALA A 759 19.99 -17.43 24.34
CA ALA A 759 21.43 -17.50 24.56
C ALA A 759 21.99 -18.91 24.29
N ILE A 760 21.29 -19.96 24.75
CA ILE A 760 21.65 -21.36 24.45
C ILE A 760 21.61 -21.60 22.94
N ARG A 761 20.56 -21.13 22.26
CA ARG A 761 20.41 -21.26 20.82
C ARG A 761 21.57 -20.61 20.07
N ARG A 762 21.88 -19.34 20.38
CA ARG A 762 22.99 -18.62 19.75
C ARG A 762 24.34 -19.26 20.01
N LEU A 763 24.59 -19.72 21.24
CA LEU A 763 25.81 -20.45 21.56
C LEU A 763 25.92 -21.70 20.68
N THR A 764 24.84 -22.48 20.55
CA THR A 764 24.79 -23.72 19.75
C THR A 764 24.97 -23.43 18.25
N GLU A 765 24.29 -22.42 17.71
CA GLU A 765 24.41 -22.00 16.30
C GLU A 765 25.81 -21.48 15.98
N SER A 766 26.46 -20.82 16.94
CA SER A 766 27.80 -20.28 16.76
C SER A 766 28.89 -21.34 16.82
N GLN A 767 28.66 -22.52 17.40
CA GLN A 767 29.67 -23.57 17.60
C GLN A 767 30.10 -24.20 16.26
N THR A 768 31.41 -24.39 16.09
CA THR A 768 31.95 -25.14 14.96
C THR A 768 31.71 -26.64 15.14
N GLN A 769 31.70 -27.41 14.05
CA GLN A 769 31.57 -28.88 14.11
C GLN A 769 32.62 -29.51 15.04
N LEU A 770 33.83 -28.96 15.07
CA LEU A 770 34.90 -29.47 15.92
C LEU A 770 34.66 -29.13 17.40
N GLU A 771 34.19 -27.92 17.73
CA GLU A 771 33.80 -27.58 19.11
C GLU A 771 32.61 -28.41 19.60
N TYR A 772 31.64 -28.66 18.73
CA TYR A 772 30.52 -29.55 19.02
C TYR A 772 31.01 -30.97 19.34
N LEU A 773 31.93 -31.52 18.53
CA LEU A 773 32.56 -32.82 18.81
C LEU A 773 33.36 -32.83 20.12
N LEU A 774 34.07 -31.75 20.40
CA LEU A 774 34.85 -31.60 21.64
C LEU A 774 33.95 -31.49 22.88
N SER A 775 32.74 -30.96 22.75
CA SER A 775 31.77 -30.83 23.86
C SER A 775 31.33 -32.17 24.46
N PHE A 776 31.49 -33.30 23.74
CA PHE A 776 31.18 -34.63 24.25
C PHE A 776 32.13 -35.11 25.36
N PHE A 777 33.31 -34.50 25.49
CA PHE A 777 34.29 -34.85 26.50
C PHE A 777 34.06 -34.02 27.76
N ALA A 778 33.82 -34.68 28.89
CA ALA A 778 33.45 -33.98 30.13
C ALA A 778 34.67 -33.34 30.83
N SER A 779 34.57 -32.03 31.15
CA SER A 779 35.53 -31.29 31.98
C SER A 779 34.80 -30.26 32.84
N GLU A 780 35.11 -30.18 34.15
CA GLU A 780 34.52 -29.19 35.06
C GLU A 780 34.82 -27.76 34.63
N ARG A 781 36.08 -27.49 34.23
CA ARG A 781 36.49 -26.18 33.75
C ARG A 781 35.85 -25.81 32.41
N GLY A 782 35.54 -26.81 31.57
CA GLY A 782 34.80 -26.62 30.32
C GLY A 782 33.35 -26.20 30.56
N LYS A 783 32.67 -26.82 31.55
CA LYS A 783 31.31 -26.44 31.96
C LYS A 783 31.25 -25.00 32.49
N ALA A 784 32.17 -24.61 33.36
CA ALA A 784 32.24 -23.25 33.89
C ALA A 784 32.42 -22.21 32.77
N LEU A 785 33.27 -22.49 31.78
CA LEU A 785 33.44 -21.61 30.61
C LEU A 785 32.19 -21.56 29.71
N THR A 786 31.44 -22.66 29.61
CA THR A 786 30.16 -22.68 28.90
C THR A 786 29.11 -21.80 29.59
N GLU A 787 29.06 -21.84 30.94
CA GLU A 787 28.18 -20.97 31.73
C GLU A 787 28.53 -19.49 31.56
N ILE A 788 29.82 -19.13 31.60
CA ILE A 788 30.28 -17.74 31.34
C ILE A 788 29.91 -17.30 29.92
N GLN A 789 30.09 -18.16 28.92
CA GLN A 789 29.70 -17.85 27.54
C GLN A 789 28.18 -17.62 27.41
N LEU A 790 27.35 -18.42 28.08
CA LEU A 790 25.91 -18.24 28.10
C LEU A 790 25.52 -16.88 28.72
N GLU A 791 26.21 -16.47 29.77
CA GLU A 791 25.99 -15.17 30.42
C GLU A 791 26.38 -14.00 29.48
N TYR A 792 27.54 -14.08 28.82
CA TYR A 792 27.94 -13.08 27.82
C TYR A 792 26.99 -13.02 26.62
N PHE A 793 26.53 -14.15 26.09
CA PHE A 793 25.52 -14.15 25.02
C PHE A 793 24.19 -13.57 25.49
N ALA A 794 23.78 -13.82 26.72
CA ALA A 794 22.58 -13.22 27.30
C ALA A 794 22.71 -11.68 27.40
N GLU A 795 23.86 -11.16 27.83
CA GLU A 795 24.14 -9.72 27.86
C GLU A 795 24.20 -9.10 26.44
N VAL A 796 24.84 -9.77 25.48
CA VAL A 796 24.84 -9.37 24.07
C VAL A 796 23.41 -9.25 23.53
N ILE A 797 22.55 -10.24 23.79
CA ILE A 797 21.13 -10.21 23.37
C ILE A 797 20.38 -9.04 24.03
N LYS A 798 20.65 -8.72 25.30
CA LYS A 798 20.05 -7.56 25.98
C LYS A 798 20.49 -6.25 25.32
N LEU A 799 21.80 -6.09 25.06
CA LEU A 799 22.37 -4.91 24.41
C LEU A 799 21.82 -4.73 22.98
N GLU A 800 21.75 -5.79 22.18
CA GLU A 800 21.14 -5.76 20.84
C GLU A 800 19.67 -5.38 20.86
N LYS A 801 18.88 -5.93 21.82
CA LYS A 801 17.47 -5.56 22.00
C LYS A 801 17.32 -4.07 22.35
N LYS A 802 18.21 -3.55 23.22
CA LYS A 802 18.22 -2.14 23.60
C LYS A 802 18.66 -1.23 22.44
N LEU A 803 19.67 -1.63 21.66
CA LEU A 803 20.09 -0.94 20.43
C LEU A 803 18.97 -0.89 19.39
N LYS A 804 18.29 -2.02 19.17
CA LYS A 804 17.12 -2.09 18.26
C LYS A 804 16.01 -1.15 18.72
N ASN A 805 15.73 -1.09 20.02
CA ASN A 805 14.74 -0.15 20.57
C ASN A 805 15.18 1.31 20.37
N LEU A 806 16.43 1.67 20.68
CA LEU A 806 16.95 3.01 20.42
C LEU A 806 16.90 3.38 18.93
N SER A 807 17.19 2.44 18.03
CA SER A 807 17.07 2.66 16.58
C SER A 807 15.61 2.93 16.17
N GLN A 808 14.65 2.20 16.74
CA GLN A 808 13.22 2.46 16.53
C GLN A 808 12.80 3.83 17.06
N GLN A 809 13.30 4.23 18.23
CA GLN A 809 13.07 5.55 18.80
C GLN A 809 13.65 6.66 17.92
N GLN A 810 14.88 6.50 17.43
CA GLN A 810 15.51 7.44 16.51
C GLN A 810 14.66 7.59 15.23
N GLN A 811 14.23 6.47 14.64
CA GLN A 811 13.40 6.49 13.44
C GLN A 811 12.04 7.17 13.68
N ALA A 812 11.46 7.01 14.87
CA ALA A 812 10.23 7.70 15.25
C ALA A 812 10.44 9.22 15.33
N PHE A 813 11.52 9.69 15.97
CA PHE A 813 11.84 11.12 16.02
C PHE A 813 12.22 11.70 14.65
N ASP A 814 12.95 10.97 13.81
CA ASP A 814 13.25 11.40 12.43
C ASP A 814 11.94 11.59 11.62
N ARG A 815 10.96 10.69 11.80
CA ARG A 815 9.62 10.86 11.20
C ARG A 815 8.89 12.06 11.77
N LEU A 816 8.92 12.27 13.09
CA LEU A 816 8.29 13.44 13.73
C LEU A 816 8.89 14.76 13.24
N LEU A 817 10.20 14.81 13.04
CA LEU A 817 10.89 15.95 12.45
C LEU A 817 10.41 16.18 11.01
N SER A 818 10.37 15.14 10.17
CA SER A 818 9.89 15.24 8.79
C SER A 818 8.42 15.68 8.68
N LEU A 819 7.57 15.24 9.61
CA LEU A 819 6.16 15.66 9.68
C LEU A 819 6.04 17.11 10.15
N SER A 820 6.93 17.56 11.03
CA SER A 820 6.99 18.95 11.49
C SER A 820 7.43 19.90 10.37
N GLU A 821 8.42 19.48 9.58
CA GLU A 821 8.85 20.21 8.38
C GLU A 821 7.74 20.35 7.34
N LYS A 822 6.83 19.37 7.25
CA LYS A 822 5.64 19.43 6.40
C LYS A 822 4.51 20.29 6.97
N GLU A 823 4.41 20.40 8.29
CA GLU A 823 3.39 21.22 8.96
C GLU A 823 3.63 22.72 8.72
N SER A 824 4.89 23.17 8.73
CA SER A 824 5.25 24.59 8.57
C SER A 824 4.69 25.25 7.30
N PRO A 825 4.94 24.73 6.08
CA PRO A 825 4.42 25.35 4.86
C PRO A 825 2.89 25.33 4.79
N LEU A 826 2.23 24.32 5.37
CA LEU A 826 0.77 24.28 5.45
C LEU A 826 0.22 25.42 6.32
N MET A 827 0.90 25.79 7.40
CA MET A 827 0.53 26.96 8.20
C MET A 827 0.73 28.27 7.42
N GLU A 828 1.83 28.40 6.66
CA GLU A 828 2.09 29.55 5.79
C GLU A 828 1.05 29.72 4.67
N GLU A 829 0.45 28.62 4.20
CA GLU A 829 -0.62 28.64 3.19
C GLU A 829 -2.02 28.91 3.80
N ILE A 830 -2.30 28.40 5.00
CA ILE A 830 -3.61 28.57 5.67
C ILE A 830 -3.78 29.98 6.24
N LEU A 831 -2.73 30.58 6.82
CA LEU A 831 -2.81 31.89 7.48
C LEU A 831 -3.30 33.02 6.56
N PRO A 832 -2.79 33.20 5.33
CA PRO A 832 -3.29 34.22 4.39
C PRO A 832 -4.79 34.04 4.07
N LEU A 833 -5.24 32.79 3.92
CA LEU A 833 -6.64 32.50 3.63
C LEU A 833 -7.56 32.84 4.81
N LEU A 834 -7.11 32.62 6.05
CA LEU A 834 -7.83 33.04 7.25
C LEU A 834 -7.91 34.57 7.36
N HIS A 835 -6.82 35.27 7.05
CA HIS A 835 -6.77 36.74 7.00
C HIS A 835 -7.70 37.31 5.92
N GLU A 836 -7.77 36.69 4.74
CA GLU A 836 -8.72 37.07 3.69
C GLU A 836 -10.18 36.94 4.17
N LYS A 837 -10.51 35.82 4.84
CA LYS A 837 -11.84 35.64 5.45
C LYS A 837 -12.13 36.66 6.54
N LEU A 838 -11.15 37.00 7.37
CA LEU A 838 -11.29 38.06 8.37
C LEU A 838 -11.60 39.41 7.71
N ALA A 839 -10.85 39.79 6.67
CA ALA A 839 -11.08 41.01 5.92
C ALA A 839 -12.47 41.05 5.25
N ALA A 840 -12.96 39.91 4.75
CA ALA A 840 -14.30 39.79 4.20
C ALA A 840 -15.39 40.02 5.26
N LEU A 841 -15.23 39.47 6.47
CA LEU A 841 -16.16 39.71 7.59
C LEU A 841 -16.13 41.17 8.06
N GLU A 842 -14.95 41.80 8.10
CA GLU A 842 -14.81 43.22 8.44
C GLU A 842 -15.52 44.13 7.40
N LEU A 843 -15.42 43.79 6.11
CA LEU A 843 -16.15 44.49 5.06
C LEU A 843 -17.67 44.29 5.18
N GLU A 844 -18.11 43.09 5.55
CA GLU A 844 -19.53 42.76 5.74
C GLU A 844 -20.15 43.53 6.92
N ILE A 845 -19.43 43.68 8.02
CA ILE A 845 -19.82 44.52 9.16
C ILE A 845 -20.04 45.96 8.70
N ARG A 846 -19.06 46.57 8.03
CA ARG A 846 -19.17 47.95 7.53
C ARG A 846 -20.33 48.11 6.57
N ARG A 847 -20.56 47.11 5.70
CA ARG A 847 -21.68 47.10 4.75
C ARG A 847 -23.02 47.09 5.49
N SER A 848 -23.15 46.25 6.51
CA SER A 848 -24.36 46.13 7.32
C SER A 848 -24.65 47.43 8.07
N GLU A 849 -23.62 48.04 8.69
CA GLU A 849 -23.75 49.36 9.35
C GLU A 849 -24.18 50.47 8.37
N ALA A 850 -23.61 50.50 7.17
CA ALA A 850 -23.99 51.46 6.12
C ALA A 850 -25.45 51.26 5.68
N HIS A 851 -25.88 50.01 5.47
CA HIS A 851 -27.28 49.71 5.15
C HIS A 851 -28.23 50.14 6.27
N ILE A 852 -27.97 49.78 7.52
CA ILE A 852 -28.79 50.17 8.67
C ILE A 852 -28.91 51.71 8.74
N SER A 853 -27.81 52.42 8.50
CA SER A 853 -27.79 53.89 8.48
C SER A 853 -28.62 54.47 7.34
N MET A 854 -28.53 53.90 6.13
CA MET A 854 -29.35 54.32 4.98
C MET A 854 -30.85 54.06 5.18
N GLN A 855 -31.21 52.98 5.88
CA GLN A 855 -32.61 52.65 6.18
C GLN A 855 -33.21 53.52 7.29
N LEU A 856 -32.38 54.03 8.21
CA LEU A 856 -32.78 54.94 9.29
C LEU A 856 -32.90 56.40 8.82
N ASP A 857 -32.02 56.87 7.94
CA ASP A 857 -32.04 58.23 7.38
C ASP A 857 -32.05 58.18 5.83
N PRO A 858 -33.24 57.99 5.21
CA PRO A 858 -33.37 57.88 3.75
C PRO A 858 -32.94 59.14 3.00
N GLN A 859 -32.96 60.31 3.65
CA GLN A 859 -32.57 61.58 3.03
C GLN A 859 -31.06 61.68 2.83
N LYS A 860 -30.27 61.07 3.73
CA LYS A 860 -28.80 61.00 3.62
C LYS A 860 -28.28 59.74 2.92
N ALA A 861 -29.16 58.84 2.47
CA ALA A 861 -28.74 57.59 1.85
C ALA A 861 -27.83 57.79 0.62
N ALA A 862 -28.07 58.84 -0.17
CA ALA A 862 -27.22 59.19 -1.31
C ALA A 862 -25.81 59.68 -0.91
N GLU A 863 -25.69 60.42 0.20
CA GLU A 863 -24.40 60.85 0.75
C GLU A 863 -23.61 59.66 1.31
N ILE A 864 -24.28 58.78 2.06
CA ILE A 864 -23.68 57.56 2.61
C ILE A 864 -23.20 56.65 1.47
N GLN A 865 -23.97 56.54 0.37
CA GLN A 865 -23.60 55.78 -0.81
C GLN A 865 -22.37 56.36 -1.51
N GLN A 866 -22.29 57.69 -1.66
CA GLN A 866 -21.10 58.35 -2.22
C GLN A 866 -19.87 58.17 -1.35
N GLN A 867 -20.01 58.28 -0.03
CA GLN A 867 -18.92 58.07 0.92
C GLN A 867 -18.42 56.62 0.88
N TRP A 868 -19.33 55.64 0.88
CA TRP A 868 -19.00 54.23 0.70
C TRP A 868 -18.26 53.97 -0.62
N LYS A 869 -18.72 54.59 -1.72
CA LYS A 869 -18.08 54.47 -3.04
C LYS A 869 -16.68 55.07 -3.06
N LYS A 870 -16.47 56.20 -2.36
CA LYS A 870 -15.16 56.84 -2.20
C LYS A 870 -14.19 55.99 -1.39
N GLU A 871 -14.67 55.33 -0.34
CA GLU A 871 -13.85 54.54 0.58
C GLU A 871 -13.56 53.12 0.08
N THR A 872 -14.52 52.47 -0.59
CA THR A 872 -14.41 51.05 -1.00
C THR A 872 -14.26 50.83 -2.50
N GLY A 873 -14.44 51.88 -3.32
CA GLY A 873 -14.45 51.80 -4.78
C GLY A 873 -15.66 51.08 -5.38
N LYS A 874 -16.62 50.63 -4.56
CA LYS A 874 -17.81 49.87 -4.99
C LYS A 874 -19.08 50.66 -4.72
N THR A 875 -20.06 50.59 -5.62
CA THR A 875 -21.37 51.20 -5.42
C THR A 875 -22.25 50.28 -4.57
N LEU A 876 -22.84 50.80 -3.48
CA LEU A 876 -23.76 50.07 -2.61
C LEU A 876 -25.21 50.37 -3.02
N SER A 877 -26.10 49.38 -3.08
CA SER A 877 -27.51 49.60 -3.40
C SER A 877 -28.23 50.33 -2.25
N ILE A 878 -29.15 51.24 -2.57
CA ILE A 878 -29.93 51.96 -1.54
C ILE A 878 -31.04 51.02 -1.05
N PRO A 879 -31.01 50.57 0.21
CA PRO A 879 -32.03 49.69 0.75
C PRO A 879 -33.37 50.41 0.97
N THR A 880 -34.47 49.66 0.95
CA THR A 880 -35.79 50.19 1.32
C THR A 880 -35.79 50.67 2.78
N PRO A 881 -36.37 51.84 3.09
CA PRO A 881 -36.50 52.35 4.47
C PRO A 881 -37.23 51.37 5.38
N PHE A 882 -36.97 51.43 6.68
CA PHE A 882 -37.73 50.64 7.65
C PHE A 882 -39.22 51.03 7.63
N ASP A 883 -40.11 50.04 7.64
CA ASP A 883 -41.56 50.26 7.78
C ASP A 883 -41.86 50.82 9.18
N GLU A 884 -42.47 52.01 9.24
CA GLU A 884 -42.84 52.71 10.48
C GLU A 884 -43.67 51.83 11.44
N LYS A 885 -44.47 50.87 10.94
CA LYS A 885 -45.26 49.97 11.79
C LYS A 885 -44.44 48.91 12.52
N ASN A 886 -43.38 48.39 11.89
CA ASN A 886 -42.56 47.27 12.39
C ASN A 886 -41.10 47.68 12.63
N LYS A 887 -40.85 48.99 12.72
CA LYS A 887 -39.52 49.60 12.76
C LYS A 887 -38.65 49.03 13.88
N LYS A 888 -39.23 48.80 15.06
CA LYS A 888 -38.52 48.25 16.23
C LYS A 888 -38.06 46.82 15.99
N ASP A 889 -38.96 45.93 15.56
CA ASP A 889 -38.66 44.51 15.38
C ASP A 889 -37.65 44.30 14.23
N ALA A 890 -37.79 45.08 13.15
CA ALA A 890 -36.83 45.07 12.04
C ALA A 890 -35.45 45.60 12.47
N LEU A 891 -35.40 46.58 13.37
CA LEU A 891 -34.15 47.12 13.91
C LEU A 891 -33.49 46.15 14.89
N ASP A 892 -34.24 45.49 15.78
CA ASP A 892 -33.74 44.45 16.67
C ASP A 892 -33.13 43.28 15.86
N ALA A 893 -33.81 42.82 14.80
CA ALA A 893 -33.28 41.78 13.92
C ALA A 893 -31.99 42.20 13.20
N ALA A 894 -31.89 43.46 12.75
CA ALA A 894 -30.69 44.00 12.14
C ALA A 894 -29.52 44.12 13.15
N ILE A 895 -29.81 44.50 14.40
CA ILE A 895 -28.82 44.56 15.49
C ILE A 895 -28.30 43.16 15.84
N GLU A 896 -29.19 42.17 15.99
CA GLU A 896 -28.80 40.79 16.27
C GLU A 896 -27.96 40.19 15.14
N SER A 897 -28.33 40.45 13.88
CA SER A 897 -27.54 40.02 12.72
C SER A 897 -26.15 40.67 12.70
N LEU A 898 -26.05 41.97 12.99
CA LEU A 898 -24.75 42.67 13.09
C LEU A 898 -23.89 42.09 14.21
N PHE A 899 -24.47 41.81 15.37
CA PHE A 899 -23.77 41.19 16.49
C PHE A 899 -23.26 39.79 16.15
N GLU A 900 -24.04 39.00 15.41
CA GLU A 900 -23.61 37.67 14.98
C GLU A 900 -22.38 37.71 14.05
N ILE A 901 -22.32 38.69 13.13
CA ILE A 901 -21.16 38.89 12.25
C ILE A 901 -19.94 39.34 13.07
N GLU A 902 -20.14 40.19 14.07
CA GLU A 902 -19.11 40.60 15.03
C GLU A 902 -18.53 39.42 15.82
N VAL A 903 -19.38 38.50 16.29
CA VAL A 903 -18.94 37.25 16.93
C VAL A 903 -18.17 36.36 15.95
N LYS A 904 -18.62 36.24 14.69
CA LYS A 904 -17.89 35.51 13.64
C LYS A 904 -16.49 36.10 13.41
N ARG A 905 -16.36 37.44 13.40
CA ARG A 905 -15.08 38.14 13.28
C ARG A 905 -14.13 37.80 14.42
N ALA A 906 -14.59 37.91 15.66
CA ALA A 906 -13.76 37.61 16.82
C ALA A 906 -13.36 36.12 16.90
N ALA A 907 -14.28 35.21 16.55
CA ALA A 907 -13.97 33.78 16.48
C ALA A 907 -12.91 33.50 15.39
N MET A 908 -12.94 34.23 14.27
CA MET A 908 -11.90 34.14 13.23
C MET A 908 -10.54 34.65 13.73
N ARG A 909 -10.50 35.74 14.50
CA ARG A 909 -9.26 36.23 15.11
C ARG A 909 -8.65 35.22 16.08
N LYS A 910 -9.48 34.52 16.86
CA LYS A 910 -9.01 33.42 17.72
C LYS A 910 -8.40 32.28 16.92
N TRP A 911 -9.01 31.92 15.79
CA TRP A 911 -8.43 30.94 14.85
C TRP A 911 -7.08 31.39 14.31
N ILE A 912 -6.97 32.65 13.87
CA ILE A 912 -5.70 33.20 13.39
C ILE A 912 -4.62 33.15 14.48
N ALA A 913 -4.92 33.64 15.68
CA ALA A 913 -3.98 33.63 16.80
C ALA A 913 -3.50 32.22 17.16
N LEU A 914 -4.39 31.22 17.08
CA LEU A 914 -4.06 29.82 17.34
C LEU A 914 -3.07 29.25 16.32
N PHE A 915 -3.27 29.55 15.03
CA PHE A 915 -2.36 29.15 13.96
C PHE A 915 -1.03 29.92 14.02
N GLU A 916 -1.06 31.21 14.36
CA GLU A 916 0.14 32.04 14.56
C GLU A 916 0.98 31.55 15.73
N ASN A 917 0.35 31.20 16.85
CA ASN A 917 1.03 30.63 18.02
C ASN A 917 1.67 29.28 17.68
N ARG A 918 1.00 28.43 16.89
CA ARG A 918 1.56 27.15 16.42
C ARG A 918 2.76 27.36 15.49
N HIS A 919 2.67 28.33 14.57
CA HIS A 919 3.74 28.68 13.64
C HIS A 919 4.90 29.46 14.29
N SER A 920 4.71 29.91 15.54
CA SER A 920 5.70 30.70 16.27
C SER A 920 6.97 29.90 16.60
N ARG A 921 8.01 30.62 17.02
CA ARG A 921 9.26 30.02 17.51
C ARG A 921 9.06 29.10 18.71
N PHE A 922 8.03 29.35 19.51
CA PHE A 922 7.72 28.60 20.73
C PHE A 922 6.75 27.44 20.48
N GLY A 923 6.15 27.35 19.29
CA GLY A 923 5.30 26.24 18.86
C GLY A 923 6.06 25.18 18.05
N LEU A 924 6.00 25.27 16.73
CA LEU A 924 6.54 24.23 15.84
C LEU A 924 8.08 24.16 15.86
N GLN A 925 8.78 25.30 15.96
CA GLN A 925 10.25 25.30 15.96
C GLN A 925 10.85 24.76 17.26
N SER A 926 10.24 25.05 18.42
CA SER A 926 10.67 24.50 19.70
C SER A 926 10.45 22.98 19.74
N GLU A 927 9.32 22.49 19.23
CA GLU A 927 9.02 21.06 19.07
C GLU A 927 10.10 20.35 18.22
N MET A 928 10.48 20.93 17.07
CA MET A 928 11.57 20.40 16.24
C MET A 928 12.91 20.40 16.98
N GLY A 929 13.20 21.42 17.78
CA GLY A 929 14.39 21.49 18.63
C GLY A 929 14.43 20.38 19.68
N ILE A 930 13.29 20.06 20.31
CA ILE A 930 13.16 18.95 21.25
C ILE A 930 13.45 17.62 20.54
N TYR A 931 12.83 17.37 19.38
CA TYR A 931 13.09 16.14 18.62
C TYR A 931 14.57 16.00 18.22
N GLN A 932 15.23 17.08 17.82
CA GLN A 932 16.65 17.07 17.48
C GLN A 932 17.54 16.79 18.70
N GLY A 933 17.19 17.34 19.87
CA GLY A 933 17.86 17.05 21.14
C GLY A 933 17.78 15.55 21.49
N GLU A 934 16.57 14.99 21.46
CA GLU A 934 16.32 13.56 21.72
C GLU A 934 17.05 12.65 20.72
N ILE A 935 17.08 13.01 19.44
CA ILE A 935 17.89 12.28 18.43
C ILE A 935 19.38 12.32 18.80
N GLY A 936 19.88 13.46 19.29
CA GLY A 936 21.25 13.62 19.76
C GLY A 936 21.58 12.69 20.94
N ASP A 937 20.70 12.66 21.95
CA ASP A 937 20.84 11.82 23.13
C ASP A 937 20.74 10.34 22.78
N ILE A 938 19.80 9.95 21.92
CA ILE A 938 19.66 8.58 21.42
C ILE A 938 20.91 8.14 20.67
N LYS A 939 21.49 8.99 19.81
CA LYS A 939 22.75 8.69 19.10
C LYS A 939 23.92 8.51 20.06
N ALA A 940 24.00 9.33 21.11
CA ALA A 940 25.04 9.20 22.14
C ALA A 940 24.89 7.87 22.92
N GLN A 941 23.66 7.51 23.29
CA GLN A 941 23.36 6.23 23.94
C GLN A 941 23.65 5.05 23.01
N HIS A 942 23.25 5.13 21.74
CA HIS A 942 23.50 4.11 20.73
C HIS A 942 24.99 3.81 20.60
N LYS A 943 25.82 4.85 20.43
CA LYS A 943 27.27 4.72 20.35
C LYS A 943 27.89 4.12 21.61
N THR A 944 27.33 4.43 22.78
CA THR A 944 27.78 3.87 24.06
C THR A 944 27.46 2.38 24.17
N LEU A 945 26.24 1.98 23.78
CA LEU A 945 25.83 0.57 23.76
C LEU A 945 26.54 -0.25 22.68
N GLU A 946 26.82 0.33 21.51
CA GLU A 946 27.64 -0.32 20.47
C GLU A 946 29.04 -0.61 20.98
N ARG A 947 29.66 0.31 21.72
CA ARG A 947 30.97 0.05 22.35
C ARG A 947 30.90 -1.06 23.38
N GLN A 948 29.84 -1.12 24.19
CA GLN A 948 29.64 -2.22 25.15
C GLN A 948 29.42 -3.56 24.43
N LEU A 949 28.64 -3.56 23.34
CA LEU A 949 28.42 -4.75 22.52
C LEU A 949 29.74 -5.23 21.91
N ASN A 950 30.52 -4.33 21.32
CA ASN A 950 31.82 -4.60 20.73
C ASN A 950 32.86 -5.09 21.77
N ALA A 951 32.73 -4.72 23.06
CA ALA A 951 33.57 -5.30 24.10
C ALA A 951 33.33 -6.81 24.27
N TYR A 952 32.07 -7.26 24.16
CA TYR A 952 31.73 -8.69 24.23
C TYR A 952 32.05 -9.44 22.92
N THR A 953 31.77 -8.84 21.77
CA THR A 953 31.84 -9.52 20.45
C THR A 953 33.13 -9.27 19.67
N GLY A 954 33.89 -8.24 20.03
CA GLY A 954 35.07 -7.75 19.31
C GLY A 954 34.80 -6.45 18.55
N PHE A 955 35.81 -5.58 18.49
CA PHE A 955 35.78 -4.29 17.80
C PHE A 955 36.08 -4.44 16.30
N PRO A 956 35.40 -3.68 15.42
CA PRO A 956 35.73 -3.61 14.00
C PRO A 956 37.16 -3.09 13.76
N ALA A 957 37.81 -3.56 12.68
CA ALA A 957 39.19 -3.18 12.36
C ALA A 957 39.41 -1.67 12.21
N GLN A 958 38.38 -0.91 11.82
CA GLN A 958 38.43 0.55 11.71
C GLN A 958 38.44 1.23 13.08
N GLU A 959 37.66 0.75 14.06
CA GLU A 959 37.64 1.29 15.42
C GLU A 959 38.92 0.96 16.17
N ILE A 960 39.48 -0.24 15.98
CA ILE A 960 40.77 -0.63 16.56
C ILE A 960 41.88 0.32 16.08
N ARG A 961 41.88 0.70 14.79
CA ARG A 961 42.82 1.70 14.26
C ARG A 961 42.65 3.07 14.92
N GLN A 962 41.41 3.48 15.20
CA GLN A 962 41.13 4.74 15.92
C GLN A 962 41.63 4.68 17.37
N ILE A 963 41.42 3.57 18.06
CA ILE A 963 41.93 3.33 19.42
C ILE A 963 43.46 3.37 19.41
N GLN A 964 44.12 2.70 18.46
CA GLN A 964 45.59 2.76 18.30
C GLN A 964 46.11 4.18 18.03
N THR A 965 45.38 4.99 17.25
CA THR A 965 45.78 6.40 17.03
C THR A 965 45.63 7.27 18.28
N LEU A 966 44.78 6.89 19.23
CA LEU A 966 44.51 7.64 20.47
C LEU A 966 45.36 7.16 21.65
N GLU A 967 45.60 5.85 21.77
CA GLU A 967 46.24 5.21 22.94
C GLU A 967 47.69 4.74 22.67
N GLY A 968 48.15 4.75 21.41
CA GLY A 968 49.50 4.31 21.02
C GLY A 968 49.58 2.83 20.60
N ASP A 969 50.81 2.30 20.50
CA ASP A 969 51.03 0.90 20.13
C ASP A 969 50.54 -0.05 21.23
N LEU A 970 49.46 -0.77 20.93
CA LEU A 970 48.85 -1.77 21.80
C LEU A 970 49.66 -3.07 21.80
N SER A 971 49.73 -3.75 22.95
CA SER A 971 50.37 -5.07 23.05
C SER A 971 49.61 -6.15 22.27
N ASP A 972 50.29 -7.24 21.92
CA ASP A 972 49.66 -8.39 21.22
C ASP A 972 48.47 -8.97 22.00
N HIS A 973 48.50 -8.89 23.34
CA HIS A 973 47.42 -9.34 24.20
C HIS A 973 46.20 -8.40 24.12
N GLU A 974 46.42 -7.08 24.23
CA GLU A 974 45.36 -6.07 24.12
C GLU A 974 44.73 -6.08 22.71
N MET A 975 45.56 -6.24 21.67
CA MET A 975 45.09 -6.42 20.29
C MET A 975 44.23 -7.67 20.11
N LYS A 976 44.59 -8.77 20.77
CA LYS A 976 43.79 -10.00 20.75
C LYS A 976 42.48 -9.83 21.51
N GLN A 977 42.49 -9.11 22.65
CA GLN A 977 41.29 -8.76 23.41
C GLN A 977 40.32 -7.90 22.61
N LEU A 978 40.81 -6.83 21.98
CA LEU A 978 39.97 -5.94 21.18
C LEU A 978 39.42 -6.61 19.93
N ARG A 979 40.17 -7.53 19.30
CA ARG A 979 39.71 -8.23 18.08
C ARG A 979 38.67 -9.32 18.33
N LEU A 980 38.85 -10.10 19.40
CA LEU A 980 38.03 -11.28 19.66
C LEU A 980 36.88 -11.02 20.64
N GLY A 981 36.96 -9.94 21.42
CA GLY A 981 36.02 -9.66 22.51
C GLY A 981 36.07 -10.71 23.62
N GLU A 982 35.28 -10.51 24.66
CA GLU A 982 35.21 -11.44 25.80
C GLU A 982 34.68 -12.83 25.39
N ILE A 983 33.76 -12.90 24.43
CA ILE A 983 33.23 -14.17 23.91
C ILE A 983 34.29 -14.93 23.11
N GLY A 984 35.03 -14.26 22.23
CA GLY A 984 36.06 -14.93 21.43
C GLY A 984 37.23 -15.43 22.26
N ILE A 985 37.58 -14.73 23.34
CA ILE A 985 38.63 -15.18 24.28
C ILE A 985 38.17 -16.39 25.08
N THR A 986 36.99 -16.30 25.72
CA THR A 986 36.46 -17.43 26.49
C THR A 986 36.23 -18.66 25.63
N ARG A 987 35.89 -18.47 24.35
CA ARG A 987 35.79 -19.56 23.36
C ARG A 987 37.12 -20.20 23.01
N ALA A 988 38.17 -19.40 22.82
CA ALA A 988 39.52 -19.93 22.62
C ALA A 988 40.01 -20.73 23.85
N ASP A 989 39.72 -20.26 25.06
CA ASP A 989 40.06 -20.98 26.29
C ASP A 989 39.24 -22.26 26.46
N HIS A 990 37.94 -22.20 26.17
CA HIS A 990 37.05 -23.37 26.19
C HIS A 990 37.55 -24.45 25.24
N PHE A 991 37.91 -24.07 24.01
CA PHE A 991 38.47 -24.97 23.02
C PHE A 991 39.73 -25.69 23.51
N GLN A 992 40.69 -24.95 24.11
CA GLN A 992 41.91 -25.55 24.64
C GLN A 992 41.65 -26.52 25.80
N VAL A 993 40.72 -26.18 26.70
CA VAL A 993 40.35 -27.05 27.82
C VAL A 993 39.69 -28.34 27.33
N GLN A 994 38.79 -28.25 26.36
CA GLN A 994 38.10 -29.42 25.80
C GLN A 994 39.02 -30.31 24.97
N GLN A 995 39.97 -29.72 24.23
CA GLN A 995 40.98 -30.49 23.50
C GLN A 995 41.83 -31.35 24.45
N LYS A 996 42.25 -30.80 25.59
CA LYS A 996 42.98 -31.56 26.62
C LYS A 996 42.12 -32.68 27.21
N ALA A 997 40.83 -32.42 27.45
CA ALA A 997 39.89 -33.43 27.95
C ALA A 997 39.69 -34.58 26.94
N ALA A 998 39.56 -34.27 25.66
CA ALA A 998 39.44 -35.25 24.58
C ALA A 998 40.68 -36.17 24.49
N ILE A 999 41.88 -35.60 24.55
CA ILE A 999 43.13 -36.38 24.54
C ILE A 999 43.17 -37.36 25.72
N MET A 1000 42.80 -36.91 26.93
CA MET A 1000 42.73 -37.77 28.11
C MET A 1000 41.68 -38.88 27.98
N ALA A 1001 40.52 -38.58 27.39
CA ALA A 1001 39.45 -39.55 27.17
C ALA A 1001 39.86 -40.65 26.18
N VAL A 1002 40.50 -40.28 25.07
CA VAL A 1002 41.06 -41.24 24.10
C VAL A 1002 42.10 -42.15 24.77
N GLY A 1003 42.99 -41.59 25.61
CA GLY A 1003 43.95 -42.37 26.39
C GLY A 1003 43.27 -43.41 27.30
N LYS A 1004 42.24 -43.00 28.05
CA LYS A 1004 41.46 -43.90 28.92
C LYS A 1004 40.76 -45.02 28.14
N PHE A 1005 40.18 -44.70 26.97
CA PHE A 1005 39.50 -45.67 26.11
C PHE A 1005 40.44 -46.82 25.70
N PHE A 1006 41.62 -46.49 25.17
CA PHE A 1006 42.60 -47.51 24.78
C PHE A 1006 43.14 -48.29 25.97
N ALA A 1007 43.35 -47.65 27.12
CA ALA A 1007 43.80 -48.34 28.33
C ALA A 1007 42.80 -49.42 28.79
N ILE A 1008 41.51 -49.13 28.81
CA ILE A 1008 40.46 -50.08 29.21
C ILE A 1008 40.40 -51.27 28.25
N LEU A 1009 40.48 -51.03 26.93
CA LEU A 1009 40.49 -52.09 25.93
C LEU A 1009 41.74 -52.98 26.04
N LEU A 1010 42.91 -52.38 26.28
CA LEU A 1010 44.14 -53.13 26.51
C LEU A 1010 44.02 -54.04 27.74
N ILE A 1011 43.49 -53.52 28.86
CA ILE A 1011 43.27 -54.32 30.07
C ILE A 1011 42.34 -55.50 29.79
N ALA A 1012 41.22 -55.27 29.08
CA ALA A 1012 40.29 -56.34 28.70
C ALA A 1012 40.95 -57.41 27.81
N PHE A 1013 41.73 -56.98 26.82
CA PHE A 1013 42.49 -57.86 25.93
C PHE A 1013 43.50 -58.72 26.69
N PHE A 1014 44.30 -58.11 27.57
CA PHE A 1014 45.28 -58.83 28.39
C PHE A 1014 44.61 -59.80 29.36
N LEU A 1015 43.47 -59.43 29.95
CA LEU A 1015 42.71 -60.30 30.85
C LEU A 1015 42.22 -61.56 30.13
N ILE A 1016 41.62 -61.40 28.94
CA ILE A 1016 41.18 -62.53 28.10
C ILE A 1016 42.39 -63.41 27.75
N ARG A 1017 43.51 -62.80 27.36
CA ARG A 1017 44.74 -63.54 27.00
C ARG A 1017 45.33 -64.29 28.19
N THR A 1018 45.22 -63.75 29.39
CA THR A 1018 45.69 -64.38 30.63
C THR A 1018 44.82 -65.60 30.97
N ILE A 1019 43.50 -65.46 30.93
CA ILE A 1019 42.56 -66.58 31.15
C ILE A 1019 42.82 -67.70 30.15
N GLU A 1020 43.06 -67.34 28.88
CA GLU A 1020 43.40 -68.29 27.83
C GLU A 1020 44.66 -69.10 28.16
N ILE A 1021 45.74 -68.44 28.58
CA ILE A 1021 47.02 -69.09 28.80
C ILE A 1021 47.03 -69.90 30.10
N PHE A 1022 46.45 -69.36 31.18
CA PHE A 1022 46.58 -69.93 32.52
C PHE A 1022 45.42 -70.85 32.93
N LEU A 1023 44.20 -70.61 32.44
CA LEU A 1023 43.02 -71.37 32.82
C LEU A 1023 42.68 -72.41 31.75
N TRP A 1024 42.33 -71.96 30.53
CA TRP A 1024 41.82 -72.83 29.47
C TRP A 1024 42.84 -73.89 29.04
N ARG A 1025 44.06 -73.48 28.68
CA ARG A 1025 45.12 -74.44 28.28
C ARG A 1025 45.50 -75.44 29.36
N ARG A 1026 45.36 -75.08 30.65
CA ARG A 1026 45.66 -75.98 31.76
C ARG A 1026 44.54 -76.96 32.05
N LEU A 1027 43.29 -76.51 31.94
CA LEU A 1027 42.11 -77.36 32.06
C LEU A 1027 42.02 -78.37 30.92
N GLU A 1028 42.27 -77.96 29.67
CA GLU A 1028 42.30 -78.86 28.50
C GLU A 1028 43.36 -79.96 28.65
N LYS A 1029 44.56 -79.60 29.13
CA LYS A 1029 45.63 -80.57 29.40
C LYS A 1029 45.26 -81.59 30.49
N LYS A 1030 44.51 -81.19 31.52
CA LYS A 1030 44.08 -82.09 32.60
C LYS A 1030 42.86 -82.94 32.22
N ALA A 1031 41.94 -82.39 31.41
CA ALA A 1031 40.69 -83.04 31.05
C ALA A 1031 40.79 -83.95 29.81
N GLY A 1032 41.86 -83.82 29.01
CA GLY A 1032 42.06 -84.63 27.80
C GLY A 1032 41.09 -84.33 26.66
N GLN A 1033 40.28 -83.27 26.79
CA GLN A 1033 39.30 -82.80 25.81
C GLN A 1033 39.39 -81.27 25.69
N SER A 1034 39.11 -80.73 24.49
CA SER A 1034 39.07 -79.29 24.26
C SER A 1034 37.84 -78.66 24.90
N ILE A 1035 38.01 -77.45 25.44
CA ILE A 1035 36.90 -76.72 26.02
C ILE A 1035 36.02 -76.19 24.88
N PRO A 1036 34.69 -76.33 24.96
CA PRO A 1036 33.80 -75.87 23.90
C PRO A 1036 34.02 -74.37 23.61
N HIS A 1037 34.12 -74.02 22.32
CA HIS A 1037 34.36 -72.65 21.87
C HIS A 1037 33.30 -71.67 22.38
N LEU A 1038 32.06 -72.15 22.58
CA LEU A 1038 30.97 -71.38 23.15
C LEU A 1038 31.30 -70.85 24.56
N VAL A 1039 31.87 -71.68 25.44
CA VAL A 1039 32.19 -71.29 26.83
C VAL A 1039 33.28 -70.20 26.83
N ARG A 1040 34.30 -70.39 26.00
CA ARG A 1040 35.37 -69.39 25.82
C ARG A 1040 34.84 -68.07 25.25
N GLY A 1041 33.92 -68.15 24.28
CA GLY A 1041 33.23 -67.01 23.71
C GLY A 1041 32.40 -66.24 24.75
N MET A 1042 31.67 -66.95 25.61
CA MET A 1042 30.87 -66.34 26.68
C MET A 1042 31.72 -65.57 27.70
N VAL A 1043 32.87 -66.12 28.11
CA VAL A 1043 33.78 -65.41 29.04
C VAL A 1043 34.37 -64.15 28.40
N ALA A 1044 34.81 -64.24 27.14
CA ALA A 1044 35.30 -63.07 26.42
C ALA A 1044 34.20 -62.00 26.23
N PHE A 1045 32.97 -62.44 25.92
CA PHE A 1045 31.81 -61.56 25.80
C PHE A 1045 31.56 -60.79 27.10
N ILE A 1046 31.50 -61.47 28.25
CA ILE A 1046 31.28 -60.82 29.55
C ILE A 1046 32.38 -59.78 29.83
N ILE A 1047 33.65 -60.11 29.58
CA ILE A 1047 34.78 -59.19 29.82
C ILE A 1047 34.66 -57.94 28.95
N TYR A 1048 34.34 -58.10 27.66
CA TYR A 1048 34.14 -56.94 26.78
C TYR A 1048 32.89 -56.15 27.14
N THR A 1049 31.80 -56.77 27.59
CA THR A 1049 30.62 -56.07 28.10
C THR A 1049 30.95 -55.22 29.32
N VAL A 1050 31.75 -55.73 30.26
CA VAL A 1050 32.22 -54.94 31.42
C VAL A 1050 33.14 -53.80 30.97
N ALA A 1051 34.06 -54.05 30.03
CA ALA A 1051 34.92 -53.03 29.45
C ALA A 1051 34.12 -51.91 28.77
N PHE A 1052 33.07 -52.27 28.03
CA PHE A 1052 32.14 -51.33 27.42
C PHE A 1052 31.47 -50.43 28.48
N PHE A 1053 30.94 -51.00 29.56
CA PHE A 1053 30.34 -50.22 30.64
C PHE A 1053 31.35 -49.32 31.36
N MET A 1054 32.59 -49.78 31.56
CA MET A 1054 33.67 -48.94 32.10
C MET A 1054 34.02 -47.77 31.16
N ILE A 1055 34.01 -47.98 29.85
CA ILE A 1055 34.20 -46.90 28.87
C ILE A 1055 33.09 -45.86 29.00
N VAL A 1056 31.82 -46.28 29.04
CA VAL A 1056 30.68 -45.37 29.20
C VAL A 1056 30.80 -44.53 30.49
N ALA A 1057 31.21 -45.14 31.59
CA ALA A 1057 31.34 -44.46 32.87
C ALA A 1057 32.55 -43.53 32.96
N PHE A 1058 33.75 -44.01 32.59
CA PHE A 1058 35.01 -43.32 32.90
C PHE A 1058 35.58 -42.50 31.74
N VAL A 1059 35.17 -42.79 30.50
CA VAL A 1059 35.58 -42.03 29.31
C VAL A 1059 34.53 -40.94 29.01
N PHE A 1060 33.26 -41.32 28.96
CA PHE A 1060 32.17 -40.40 28.63
C PHE A 1060 31.50 -39.75 29.85
N GLY A 1061 31.85 -40.17 31.08
CA GLY A 1061 31.30 -39.59 32.30
C GLY A 1061 29.79 -39.79 32.45
N LYS A 1062 29.20 -40.80 31.80
CA LYS A 1062 27.75 -41.05 31.82
C LYS A 1062 27.39 -42.08 32.87
N THR A 1063 26.22 -41.91 33.51
CA THR A 1063 25.69 -42.83 34.51
C THR A 1063 25.25 -44.15 33.86
N ILE A 1064 25.81 -45.28 34.30
CA ILE A 1064 25.50 -46.63 33.76
C ILE A 1064 24.09 -47.12 34.18
N THR A 1065 23.51 -46.52 35.22
CA THR A 1065 22.25 -46.93 35.85
C THR A 1065 21.11 -47.10 34.83
N GLY A 1066 20.98 -46.18 33.86
CA GLY A 1066 19.94 -46.24 32.84
C GLY A 1066 20.11 -47.40 31.84
N LEU A 1067 21.35 -47.71 31.43
CA LEU A 1067 21.62 -48.85 30.54
C LEU A 1067 21.48 -50.21 31.26
N LEU A 1068 21.86 -50.28 32.53
CA LEU A 1068 21.70 -51.50 33.33
C LEU A 1068 20.23 -51.80 33.59
N ALA A 1069 19.41 -50.77 33.84
CA ALA A 1069 17.97 -50.95 34.05
C ALA A 1069 17.27 -51.57 32.84
N THR A 1070 17.61 -51.14 31.62
CA THR A 1070 16.99 -51.67 30.38
C THR A 1070 17.56 -53.03 29.97
N SER A 1071 18.86 -53.29 30.18
CA SER A 1071 19.47 -54.59 29.88
C SER A 1071 19.06 -55.73 30.84
N GLY A 1072 18.55 -55.40 32.03
CA GLY A 1072 18.04 -56.39 32.99
C GLY A 1072 16.87 -57.24 32.44
N VAL A 1073 15.97 -56.65 31.66
CA VAL A 1073 14.84 -57.37 31.06
C VAL A 1073 15.34 -58.39 30.02
N LEU A 1074 16.31 -58.00 29.20
CA LEU A 1074 16.90 -58.90 28.20
C LEU A 1074 17.65 -60.06 28.86
N ALA A 1075 18.42 -59.79 29.92
CA ALA A 1075 19.10 -60.82 30.70
C ALA A 1075 18.10 -61.80 31.34
N MET A 1076 16.95 -61.32 31.81
CA MET A 1076 15.88 -62.15 32.35
C MET A 1076 15.31 -63.11 31.31
N VAL A 1077 15.01 -62.63 30.09
CA VAL A 1077 14.49 -63.46 28.99
C VAL A 1077 15.49 -64.55 28.59
N ILE A 1078 16.77 -64.20 28.47
CA ILE A 1078 17.84 -65.16 28.16
C ILE A 1078 17.98 -66.20 29.28
N GLY A 1079 17.89 -65.77 30.54
CA GLY A 1079 17.94 -66.66 31.70
C GLY A 1079 16.81 -67.69 31.70
N LEU A 1080 15.58 -67.26 31.39
CA LEU A 1080 14.42 -68.15 31.28
C LEU A 1080 14.59 -69.20 30.16
N ALA A 1081 15.15 -68.80 29.01
CA ALA A 1081 15.39 -69.72 27.89
C ALA A 1081 16.43 -70.81 28.20
N ILE A 1082 17.42 -70.53 29.05
CA ILE A 1082 18.52 -71.45 29.38
C ILE A 1082 18.21 -72.30 30.62
N GLN A 1083 17.18 -71.97 31.40
CA GLN A 1083 16.84 -72.60 32.69
C GLN A 1083 16.89 -74.13 32.67
N MET A 1084 16.31 -74.78 31.65
CA MET A 1084 16.26 -76.25 31.55
C MET A 1084 17.65 -76.89 31.33
N ASN A 1085 18.53 -76.21 30.60
CA ASN A 1085 19.91 -76.69 30.39
C ASN A 1085 20.71 -76.59 31.69
N ILE A 1086 20.52 -75.51 32.45
CA ILE A 1086 21.13 -75.33 33.77
C ILE A 1086 20.61 -76.38 34.76
N SER A 1087 19.31 -76.66 34.76
CA SER A 1087 18.71 -77.71 35.60
C SER A 1087 19.37 -79.07 35.37
N ASN A 1088 19.53 -79.48 34.10
CA ASN A 1088 20.22 -80.73 33.77
C ASN A 1088 21.65 -80.83 34.31
N ILE A 1089 22.40 -79.72 34.31
CA ILE A 1089 23.77 -79.67 34.86
C ILE A 1089 23.74 -79.91 36.37
N PHE A 1090 22.89 -79.18 37.10
CA PHE A 1090 22.79 -79.30 38.54
C PHE A 1090 22.26 -80.68 38.97
N SER A 1091 21.27 -81.23 38.28
CA SER A 1091 20.78 -82.58 38.52
C SER A 1091 21.85 -83.63 38.23
N GLY A 1092 22.65 -83.46 37.18
CA GLY A 1092 23.79 -84.33 36.89
C GLY A 1092 24.88 -84.29 37.96
N LEU A 1093 25.15 -83.10 38.52
CA LEU A 1093 26.07 -82.92 39.63
C LEU A 1093 25.52 -83.57 40.91
N ALA A 1094 24.24 -83.39 41.21
CA ALA A 1094 23.56 -83.98 42.37
C ALA A 1094 23.58 -85.52 42.31
N ILE A 1095 23.20 -86.13 41.19
CA ILE A 1095 23.23 -87.60 41.01
C ILE A 1095 24.65 -88.15 41.20
N ASN A 1096 25.68 -87.46 40.71
CA ASN A 1096 27.08 -87.89 40.88
C ASN A 1096 27.56 -87.77 42.34
N LEU A 1097 27.06 -86.77 43.07
CA LEU A 1097 27.44 -86.51 44.46
C LEU A 1097 26.75 -87.49 45.41
N GLU A 1098 25.43 -87.66 45.29
CA GLU A 1098 24.61 -88.50 46.16
C GLU A 1098 24.70 -89.99 45.82
N ARG A 1099 25.00 -90.32 44.55
CA ARG A 1099 25.16 -91.69 44.03
C ARG A 1099 24.02 -92.65 44.42
N PRO A 1100 22.73 -92.31 44.15
CA PRO A 1100 21.60 -93.22 44.39
C PRO A 1100 21.70 -94.53 43.58
N PHE A 1101 22.47 -94.51 42.50
CA PHE A 1101 22.90 -95.66 41.70
C PHE A 1101 24.28 -95.39 41.10
N LYS A 1102 24.96 -96.45 40.67
CA LYS A 1102 26.30 -96.38 40.04
C LYS A 1102 26.27 -96.95 38.63
N ILE A 1103 27.27 -96.59 37.82
CA ILE A 1103 27.51 -97.24 36.54
C ILE A 1103 27.68 -98.75 36.80
N GLY A 1104 26.88 -99.56 36.13
CA GLY A 1104 26.79 -100.99 36.34
C GLY A 1104 25.57 -101.48 37.13
N ASP A 1105 24.85 -100.60 37.83
CA ASP A 1105 23.65 -100.98 38.59
C ASP A 1105 22.46 -101.27 37.67
N MET A 1106 21.60 -102.20 38.07
CA MET A 1106 20.32 -102.46 37.42
C MET A 1106 19.25 -101.58 38.07
N VAL A 1107 18.71 -100.63 37.32
CA VAL A 1107 17.78 -99.61 37.85
C VAL A 1107 16.49 -99.55 37.04
N LYS A 1108 15.43 -99.04 37.66
CA LYS A 1108 14.23 -98.54 36.99
C LYS A 1108 14.14 -97.04 37.19
N ILE A 1109 14.18 -96.30 36.09
CA ILE A 1109 14.05 -94.83 36.06
C ILE A 1109 12.97 -94.50 35.03
N ASP A 1110 11.96 -93.74 35.45
CA ASP A 1110 10.83 -93.33 34.59
C ASP A 1110 10.19 -94.49 33.81
N GLY A 1111 9.92 -95.60 34.50
CA GLY A 1111 9.32 -96.80 33.89
C GLY A 1111 10.30 -97.72 33.14
N HIS A 1112 11.50 -97.25 32.78
CA HIS A 1112 12.48 -98.02 32.02
C HIS A 1112 13.43 -98.80 32.93
N VAL A 1113 13.48 -100.14 32.77
CA VAL A 1113 14.39 -101.03 33.51
C VAL A 1113 15.62 -101.33 32.68
N GLY A 1114 16.81 -101.07 33.23
CA GLY A 1114 18.07 -101.35 32.54
C GLY A 1114 19.32 -101.15 33.40
N LYS A 1115 20.45 -101.63 32.88
CA LYS A 1115 21.77 -101.47 33.51
C LYS A 1115 22.36 -100.11 33.15
N VAL A 1116 22.81 -99.34 34.13
CA VAL A 1116 23.44 -98.02 33.89
C VAL A 1116 24.76 -98.19 33.14
N GLU A 1117 24.87 -97.61 31.95
CA GLU A 1117 26.07 -97.71 31.10
C GLU A 1117 27.03 -96.55 31.32
N ASN A 1118 26.49 -95.33 31.38
CA ASN A 1118 27.26 -94.10 31.47
C ASN A 1118 26.40 -93.00 32.08
N MET A 1119 27.04 -92.09 32.81
CA MET A 1119 26.45 -90.86 33.33
C MET A 1119 27.33 -89.68 32.90
N ASN A 1120 26.75 -88.77 32.12
CA ASN A 1120 27.39 -87.53 31.72
C ASN A 1120 26.79 -86.37 32.51
N TRP A 1121 27.37 -85.17 32.40
CA TRP A 1121 26.88 -83.97 33.10
C TRP A 1121 25.43 -83.59 32.76
N ARG A 1122 24.88 -84.02 31.62
CA ARG A 1122 23.50 -83.72 31.18
C ARG A 1122 22.53 -84.91 31.17
N THR A 1123 23.04 -86.13 31.03
CA THR A 1123 22.21 -87.32 30.76
C THR A 1123 22.77 -88.59 31.41
N THR A 1124 21.87 -89.47 31.84
CA THR A 1124 22.15 -90.83 32.30
C THR A 1124 21.69 -91.82 31.24
N ARG A 1125 22.56 -92.76 30.86
CA ARG A 1125 22.27 -93.77 29.84
C ARG A 1125 22.13 -95.15 30.47
N ILE A 1126 21.02 -95.82 30.22
CA ILE A 1126 20.73 -97.18 30.70
C ILE A 1126 20.53 -98.13 29.52
N ARG A 1127 21.01 -99.37 29.66
CA ARG A 1127 20.82 -100.46 28.69
C ARG A 1127 19.71 -101.38 29.18
N SER A 1128 18.60 -101.43 28.47
CA SER A 1128 17.46 -102.26 28.85
C SER A 1128 17.77 -103.76 28.79
N VAL A 1129 16.92 -104.58 29.41
CA VAL A 1129 16.98 -106.06 29.30
C VAL A 1129 16.84 -106.56 27.86
N TRP A 1130 16.25 -105.75 26.98
CA TRP A 1130 16.14 -105.99 25.54
C TRP A 1130 17.31 -105.41 24.73
N ASN A 1131 18.38 -104.99 25.42
CA ASN A 1131 19.61 -104.43 24.85
C ASN A 1131 19.44 -103.05 24.14
N TRP A 1132 18.38 -102.30 24.44
CA TRP A 1132 18.19 -100.93 23.94
C TRP A 1132 18.93 -99.91 24.82
N SER A 1133 19.57 -98.91 24.21
CA SER A 1133 20.21 -97.81 24.93
C SER A 1133 19.22 -96.66 25.11
N VAL A 1134 18.80 -96.39 26.35
CA VAL A 1134 17.87 -95.33 26.72
C VAL A 1134 18.67 -94.20 27.34
N THR A 1135 18.58 -93.00 26.77
CA THR A 1135 19.27 -91.80 27.29
C THR A 1135 18.25 -90.91 27.99
N ILE A 1136 18.41 -90.75 29.30
CA ILE A 1136 17.50 -90.00 30.17
C ILE A 1136 18.19 -88.68 30.57
N PRO A 1137 17.58 -87.51 30.35
CA PRO A 1137 18.08 -86.25 30.90
C PRO A 1137 18.21 -86.31 32.42
N ASN A 1138 19.27 -85.74 32.97
CA ASN A 1138 19.52 -85.85 34.41
C ASN A 1138 18.46 -85.13 35.25
N HIS A 1139 17.86 -84.02 34.76
CA HIS A 1139 16.76 -83.36 35.49
C HIS A 1139 15.57 -84.31 35.66
N GLN A 1140 15.17 -84.99 34.58
CA GLN A 1140 14.11 -86.00 34.61
C GLN A 1140 14.47 -87.21 35.47
N ALA A 1141 15.72 -87.66 35.45
CA ALA A 1141 16.19 -88.75 36.31
C ALA A 1141 16.18 -88.36 37.80
N ALA A 1142 16.45 -87.10 38.13
CA ALA A 1142 16.42 -86.59 39.51
C ALA A 1142 14.98 -86.30 40.01
N GLU A 1143 14.05 -85.97 39.11
CA GLU A 1143 12.65 -85.68 39.45
C GLU A 1143 11.78 -86.93 39.58
N THR A 1144 12.21 -88.09 39.07
CA THR A 1144 11.44 -89.34 39.06
C THR A 1144 11.88 -90.33 40.16
N ILE A 1145 10.98 -91.23 40.56
CA ILE A 1145 11.29 -92.28 41.55
C ILE A 1145 12.25 -93.30 40.91
N ILE A 1146 13.40 -93.52 41.57
CA ILE A 1146 14.42 -94.49 41.13
C ILE A 1146 14.30 -95.76 41.98
N LEU A 1147 14.11 -96.92 41.32
CA LEU A 1147 14.22 -98.24 41.98
C LEU A 1147 15.55 -98.88 41.61
N ASN A 1148 16.37 -99.21 42.60
CA ASN A 1148 17.64 -99.92 42.39
C ASN A 1148 17.47 -101.41 42.69
N TYR A 1149 17.53 -102.25 41.65
CA TYR A 1149 17.40 -103.70 41.75
C TYR A 1149 18.73 -104.41 42.02
N SER A 1150 19.84 -103.69 42.18
CA SER A 1150 21.15 -104.28 42.51
C SER A 1150 21.25 -104.81 43.96
N GLY A 1151 20.16 -104.80 44.74
CA GLY A 1151 20.07 -105.45 46.05
C GLY A 1151 20.15 -106.98 45.90
N GLN A 1152 20.99 -107.63 46.70
CA GLN A 1152 21.58 -108.93 46.39
C GLN A 1152 20.58 -110.10 46.24
N HIS A 1153 19.37 -110.04 46.81
CA HIS A 1153 18.37 -111.10 46.66
C HIS A 1153 16.95 -110.55 46.55
N ALA A 1154 16.09 -111.28 45.84
CA ALA A 1154 14.68 -110.98 45.64
C ALA A 1154 13.83 -112.20 46.04
N TRP A 1155 12.65 -111.94 46.61
CA TRP A 1155 11.67 -112.99 46.90
C TRP A 1155 11.10 -113.55 45.60
N GLN A 1156 11.11 -114.88 45.50
CA GLN A 1156 10.64 -115.64 44.35
C GLN A 1156 9.80 -116.81 44.87
N GLY A 1157 8.65 -117.10 44.25
CA GLY A 1157 7.82 -118.20 44.69
C GLY A 1157 6.45 -118.24 44.04
N GLY A 1158 5.61 -119.17 44.51
CA GLY A 1158 4.22 -119.33 44.12
C GLY A 1158 3.56 -120.54 44.79
N SER A 1159 2.29 -120.77 44.45
CA SER A 1159 1.50 -121.89 44.97
C SER A 1159 1.76 -123.20 44.24
N VAL A 1160 1.83 -124.29 45.00
CA VAL A 1160 1.88 -125.69 44.56
C VAL A 1160 0.60 -126.38 45.02
N TYR A 1161 -0.12 -127.01 44.09
CA TYR A 1161 -1.45 -127.57 44.36
C TYR A 1161 -1.47 -129.10 44.28
N LEU A 1162 -2.10 -129.78 45.24
CA LEU A 1162 -2.07 -131.25 45.39
C LEU A 1162 -3.44 -131.87 45.73
N GLU A 1163 -3.61 -133.18 45.51
CA GLU A 1163 -4.84 -133.91 45.86
C GLU A 1163 -4.97 -134.12 47.40
N PRO A 1164 -6.14 -133.87 48.02
CA PRO A 1164 -6.34 -134.09 49.45
C PRO A 1164 -6.25 -135.58 49.81
N GLY A 1165 -5.19 -135.99 50.52
CA GLY A 1165 -5.02 -137.39 50.90
C GLY A 1165 -3.67 -137.73 51.55
N GLN A 1166 -2.68 -136.85 51.43
CA GLN A 1166 -1.41 -136.90 52.16
C GLN A 1166 -1.46 -135.96 53.37
N ASP A 1167 -0.71 -136.25 54.43
CA ASP A 1167 -0.61 -135.36 55.61
C ASP A 1167 0.09 -134.04 55.21
N PRO A 1168 -0.53 -132.86 55.39
CA PRO A 1168 0.08 -131.59 55.03
C PRO A 1168 1.43 -131.32 55.67
N ALA A 1169 1.64 -131.78 56.92
CA ALA A 1169 2.92 -131.59 57.60
C ALA A 1169 4.06 -132.37 56.92
N GLU A 1170 3.76 -133.54 56.34
CA GLU A 1170 4.73 -134.32 55.57
C GLU A 1170 5.06 -133.64 54.23
N ILE A 1171 4.08 -133.00 53.59
CA ILE A 1171 4.28 -132.31 52.32
C ILE A 1171 5.00 -130.97 52.49
N GLU A 1172 4.68 -130.17 53.50
CA GLU A 1172 5.42 -128.95 53.83
C GLU A 1172 6.89 -129.27 54.07
N LYS A 1173 7.15 -130.31 54.86
CA LYS A 1173 8.51 -130.78 55.13
C LYS A 1173 9.20 -131.24 53.86
N LEU A 1174 8.54 -132.02 53.02
CA LEU A 1174 9.07 -132.47 51.72
C LEU A 1174 9.42 -131.29 50.80
N LEU A 1175 8.52 -130.32 50.65
CA LEU A 1175 8.74 -129.15 49.81
C LEU A 1175 9.87 -128.27 50.37
N THR A 1176 9.96 -128.13 51.69
CA THR A 1176 11.07 -127.42 52.36
C THR A 1176 12.39 -128.14 52.09
N GLU A 1177 12.44 -129.46 52.27
CA GLU A 1177 13.61 -130.30 51.95
C GLU A 1177 14.01 -130.18 50.47
N ILE A 1178 13.07 -130.04 49.55
CA ILE A 1178 13.37 -129.82 48.13
C ILE A 1178 14.02 -128.46 47.90
N LEU A 1179 13.50 -127.41 48.53
CA LEU A 1179 14.09 -126.06 48.42
C LEU A 1179 15.49 -126.00 49.03
N GLU A 1180 15.71 -126.67 50.16
CA GLU A 1180 17.01 -126.72 50.85
C GLU A 1180 18.11 -127.45 50.04
N ARG A 1181 17.76 -128.20 48.99
CA ARG A 1181 18.75 -128.80 48.06
C ARG A 1181 19.45 -127.77 47.17
N PHE A 1182 18.88 -126.59 47.03
CA PHE A 1182 19.41 -125.55 46.15
C PHE A 1182 20.21 -124.53 46.97
N ASP A 1183 21.55 -124.56 46.87
CA ASP A 1183 22.44 -123.61 47.55
C ASP A 1183 22.12 -122.13 47.26
N ALA A 1184 21.51 -121.85 46.09
CA ALA A 1184 21.12 -120.50 45.66
C ALA A 1184 19.87 -119.95 46.37
N ILE A 1185 19.12 -120.81 47.07
CA ILE A 1185 17.91 -120.45 47.80
C ILE A 1185 18.25 -120.15 49.26
N LYS A 1186 17.77 -119.02 49.74
CA LYS A 1186 17.81 -118.63 51.15
C LYS A 1186 16.40 -118.45 51.66
N GLU A 1187 16.20 -118.67 52.96
CA GLU A 1187 14.91 -118.47 53.64
C GLU A 1187 13.75 -119.15 52.90
N PRO A 1188 13.81 -120.48 52.66
CA PRO A 1188 12.67 -121.20 52.11
C PRO A 1188 11.49 -121.08 53.07
N TRP A 1189 10.37 -120.62 52.54
CA TRP A 1189 9.12 -120.46 53.26
C TRP A 1189 8.07 -121.30 52.55
N VAL A 1190 7.75 -122.45 53.15
CA VAL A 1190 6.68 -123.32 52.72
C VAL A 1190 5.58 -123.33 53.76
N MET A 1191 4.34 -123.15 53.31
CA MET A 1191 3.17 -123.17 54.18
C MET A 1191 1.99 -123.80 53.45
N TYR A 1192 1.32 -124.73 54.10
CA TYR A 1192 0.02 -125.24 53.75
C TYR A 1192 -1.01 -124.13 53.98
N ALA A 1193 -1.47 -123.56 52.88
CA ALA A 1193 -2.44 -122.47 52.90
C ALA A 1193 -3.89 -122.96 53.08
N GLY A 1194 -4.10 -124.28 53.21
CA GLY A 1194 -5.42 -124.90 53.35
C GLY A 1194 -5.88 -125.62 52.07
N PHE A 1195 -7.17 -125.91 51.98
CA PHE A 1195 -7.79 -126.43 50.76
C PHE A 1195 -8.46 -125.28 50.01
N ASN A 1196 -8.24 -125.21 48.71
CA ASN A 1196 -9.10 -124.49 47.80
C ASN A 1196 -10.10 -125.46 47.14
N ASP A 1197 -11.03 -124.96 46.33
CA ASP A 1197 -12.18 -125.72 45.80
C ASP A 1197 -11.81 -127.01 45.04
N TRP A 1198 -10.54 -127.19 44.65
CA TRP A 1198 -10.09 -128.28 43.79
C TRP A 1198 -8.76 -128.91 44.21
N ALA A 1199 -8.05 -128.40 45.23
CA ALA A 1199 -6.76 -128.90 45.69
C ALA A 1199 -6.37 -128.42 47.10
N ALA A 1200 -5.43 -129.11 47.72
CA ALA A 1200 -4.62 -128.60 48.82
C ALA A 1200 -3.58 -127.59 48.26
N ASP A 1201 -3.53 -126.35 48.78
CA ASP A 1201 -2.61 -125.29 48.34
C ASP A 1201 -1.43 -125.15 49.30
N TYR A 1202 -0.22 -125.16 48.74
CA TYR A 1202 1.03 -124.95 49.45
C TYR A 1202 1.75 -123.76 48.86
N TRP A 1203 1.94 -122.71 49.65
CA TRP A 1203 2.74 -121.56 49.25
C TRP A 1203 4.20 -121.90 49.39
N VAL A 1204 4.97 -121.71 48.32
CA VAL A 1204 6.39 -122.05 48.24
C VAL A 1204 7.13 -120.79 47.79
N TYR A 1205 7.75 -120.10 48.74
CA TYR A 1205 8.54 -118.90 48.52
C TYR A 1205 9.98 -119.08 49.00
N TYR A 1206 10.89 -118.36 48.38
CA TYR A 1206 12.31 -118.38 48.69
C TYR A 1206 13.00 -117.11 48.23
N LEU A 1207 14.07 -116.75 48.90
CA LEU A 1207 14.91 -115.62 48.56
C LEU A 1207 16.06 -116.08 47.64
N VAL A 1208 16.23 -115.43 46.49
CA VAL A 1208 17.22 -115.83 45.47
C VAL A 1208 17.90 -114.61 44.85
N PRO A 1209 19.18 -114.69 44.44
CA PRO A 1209 19.82 -113.60 43.70
C PRO A 1209 18.99 -113.15 42.50
N TYR A 1210 18.77 -111.84 42.36
CA TYR A 1210 17.89 -111.29 41.32
C TYR A 1210 18.29 -111.74 39.91
N THR A 1211 19.59 -111.91 39.65
CA THR A 1211 20.13 -112.39 38.37
C THR A 1211 19.77 -113.84 38.06
N GLU A 1212 19.61 -114.68 39.08
CA GLU A 1212 19.38 -116.12 38.95
C GLU A 1212 17.92 -116.53 39.14
N ARG A 1213 17.07 -115.60 39.59
CA ARG A 1213 15.68 -115.84 40.00
C ARG A 1213 14.87 -116.71 39.04
N ASN A 1214 14.99 -116.46 37.73
CA ASN A 1214 14.23 -117.21 36.72
C ASN A 1214 14.80 -118.62 36.50
N SER A 1215 16.13 -118.77 36.61
CA SER A 1215 16.80 -120.06 36.44
C SER A 1215 16.50 -120.97 37.63
N VAL A 1216 16.71 -120.48 38.85
CA VAL A 1216 16.43 -121.21 40.10
C VAL A 1216 14.96 -121.56 40.20
N LYS A 1217 14.05 -120.65 39.83
CA LYS A 1217 12.61 -120.94 39.80
C LYS A 1217 12.28 -122.16 38.95
N ASN A 1218 12.88 -122.25 37.76
CA ASN A 1218 12.66 -123.36 36.86
C ASN A 1218 13.23 -124.67 37.44
N GLN A 1219 14.41 -124.62 38.05
CA GLN A 1219 15.03 -125.77 38.71
C GLN A 1219 14.19 -126.29 39.89
N VAL A 1220 13.69 -125.39 40.74
CA VAL A 1220 12.80 -125.73 41.86
C VAL A 1220 11.54 -126.41 41.38
N HIS A 1221 10.85 -125.83 40.38
CA HIS A 1221 9.63 -126.42 39.83
C HIS A 1221 9.89 -127.83 39.27
N ASN A 1222 11.02 -128.03 38.57
CA ASN A 1222 11.40 -129.34 38.05
C ASN A 1222 11.70 -130.35 39.17
N ALA A 1223 12.37 -129.94 40.25
CA ALA A 1223 12.65 -130.81 41.38
C ALA A 1223 11.37 -131.21 42.13
N ILE A 1224 10.44 -130.26 42.34
CA ILE A 1224 9.12 -130.54 42.92
C ILE A 1224 8.38 -131.57 42.06
N TRP A 1225 8.36 -131.37 40.73
CA TRP A 1225 7.73 -132.30 39.81
C TRP A 1225 8.32 -133.71 39.86
N GLN A 1226 9.66 -133.82 39.90
CA GLN A 1226 10.36 -135.11 39.96
C GLN A 1226 10.09 -135.87 41.26
N GLU A 1227 10.19 -135.19 42.42
CA GLU A 1227 9.94 -135.81 43.73
C GLU A 1227 8.49 -136.27 43.88
N PHE A 1228 7.53 -135.45 43.42
CA PHE A 1228 6.13 -135.83 43.45
C PHE A 1228 5.87 -137.06 42.57
N SER A 1229 6.47 -137.12 41.38
CA SER A 1229 6.34 -138.27 40.47
C SER A 1229 6.90 -139.57 41.06
N GLN A 1230 8.05 -139.51 41.75
CA GLN A 1230 8.68 -140.70 42.36
C GLN A 1230 7.88 -141.26 43.53
N ARG A 1231 7.25 -140.40 44.32
CA ARG A 1231 6.48 -140.78 45.52
C ARG A 1231 5.01 -141.08 45.24
N GLY A 1232 4.59 -140.98 43.97
CA GLY A 1232 3.20 -141.16 43.56
C GLY A 1232 2.26 -140.05 44.03
N ILE A 1233 2.80 -138.90 44.46
CA ILE A 1233 2.03 -137.72 44.87
C ILE A 1233 1.53 -137.04 43.60
N LYS A 1234 0.21 -136.91 43.44
CA LYS A 1234 -0.38 -136.32 42.23
C LYS A 1234 -0.52 -134.79 42.39
N PRO A 1235 0.25 -133.99 41.63
CA PRO A 1235 -0.02 -132.57 41.54
C PRO A 1235 -1.37 -132.35 40.87
N MET A 1236 -2.19 -131.50 41.49
CA MET A 1236 -3.44 -131.06 40.92
C MET A 1236 -3.13 -129.87 40.01
N LEU A 1237 -3.47 -130.00 38.74
CA LEU A 1237 -3.58 -128.87 37.85
C LEU A 1237 -5.04 -128.48 37.81
N LYS A 1238 -5.32 -127.16 37.93
CA LYS A 1238 -6.67 -126.64 37.85
C LYS A 1238 -7.28 -127.07 36.51
N LYS A 1239 -8.14 -128.08 36.51
CA LYS A 1239 -8.92 -128.47 35.33
C LYS A 1239 -9.98 -127.40 35.12
N PHE A 1240 -9.73 -126.49 34.19
CA PHE A 1240 -10.78 -125.64 33.67
C PHE A 1240 -11.80 -126.57 33.01
N HIS A 1241 -12.98 -126.75 33.62
CA HIS A 1241 -14.12 -127.27 32.88
C HIS A 1241 -14.37 -126.26 31.76
N ASN A 1242 -14.32 -126.69 30.50
CA ASN A 1242 -14.87 -125.91 29.41
C ASN A 1242 -16.39 -125.81 29.66
N VAL A 1243 -16.80 -124.73 30.32
CA VAL A 1243 -18.08 -124.11 30.03
C VAL A 1243 -17.80 -123.20 28.84
N SER A 1244 -18.51 -123.49 27.76
CA SER A 1244 -18.64 -122.74 26.49
C SER A 1244 -18.48 -121.23 26.60
#